data_AF-A0A5B1B5L0-F1
#
_entry.id   AF-A0A5B1B5L0-F1
#
_cell.length_a   1.000
_cell.length_b   1.000
_cell.length_c   1.000
_cell.angle_alpha   90.00
_cell.angle_beta   90.00
_cell.angle_gamma   90.00
#
_symmetry.space_group_name_H-M   'P 1'
#
loop_
_entity.id
_entity.type
_entity.pdbx_description
1 polymer ?
#
loop_
_entity_poly.entity_id
_entity_poly.type
_entity_poly.pdbx_seq_one_letter_code
_entity_poly.pdbx_strand_id
1 'polypeptide(L)'
;MHTRGHSPAWHTLYPQARATALPTYPFQHRRYWLAPGAGADVNAAGLDRPEHPLLGALTQLADQDQIVISGRLSTSTHAWLTGHRIHDSVVFPATGFIELVLHAGQHVDCPAIDELILHTPLVLADHVPTDLQITVHPRDEHQRRPLTIHARTGAANQQRGAWVLHATGTLSADQPDAPAPTALPHTTAIDSSDFYGKLATSGRHYDGPFQGVVGIGHDPNSPNTVYADIALPADADAHGYGIHPALLDAALHPLTTLDDGDGSTGARLPFALTGITLHATAATRLNVALTRIAEDTYALCACDPAGAPVITVGTVTLRPVGDSLPQQTPPAALGNGLFQLDWPALPPDTFPAADAAPTWAVVSDDPERLAPALRHTACHADLAHPQLAHAELVIWTLPLPNPEQDPVGRVHALTRHTLTHLQRWLARPDTLNTQLVVLTRHAVATSVHDRAPDLAHAAAWALVHTTQHEHPGRVSLLDTDNDDSARGLIDILAAVGHSGEPQLALRRGSTHIPRLTPSTSLTPPQSGAWQLGTTGKGDLTNLTLEPAEPVTALAPGQVRVAIRAAGLNFHDVVVALGAIPDEGMGAEAAGVVIDTAADVTTLRRGDAVMGLFPNNAFAPTAVTDHRMVVRIPPGLSFAQAASVPVAFLTAYIALVDL
;
A
#
# COMPACT_ATOMS: atom_id res chain seq x y z
N MET A 1 -29.82 -43.44 -58.68
CA MET A 1 -30.90 -42.43 -58.72
C MET A 1 -30.54 -41.19 -57.90
N HIS A 2 -30.33 -41.31 -56.58
CA HIS A 2 -30.13 -40.15 -55.70
C HIS A 2 -28.85 -39.33 -56.00
N THR A 3 -27.75 -39.98 -56.39
CA THR A 3 -26.49 -39.32 -56.81
C THR A 3 -26.56 -38.69 -58.21
N ARG A 4 -27.67 -38.87 -58.92
CA ARG A 4 -27.99 -38.21 -60.20
C ARG A 4 -29.21 -37.28 -60.09
N GLY A 5 -29.54 -36.82 -58.88
CA GLY A 5 -30.61 -35.84 -58.64
C GLY A 5 -32.04 -36.40 -58.64
N HIS A 6 -32.22 -37.71 -58.70
CA HIS A 6 -33.56 -38.33 -58.65
C HIS A 6 -33.81 -38.96 -57.28
N SER A 7 -34.83 -38.49 -56.56
CA SER A 7 -35.30 -39.12 -55.31
C SER A 7 -36.65 -39.80 -55.56
N PRO A 8 -36.84 -41.09 -55.21
CA PRO A 8 -38.12 -41.77 -55.28
C PRO A 8 -39.20 -41.07 -54.45
N ALA A 9 -40.46 -41.24 -54.85
CA ALA A 9 -41.61 -40.82 -54.02
C ALA A 9 -41.76 -41.77 -52.82
N TRP A 10 -40.95 -41.54 -51.78
CA TRP A 10 -40.86 -42.43 -50.62
C TRP A 10 -42.18 -42.63 -49.89
N HIS A 11 -43.05 -41.60 -49.88
CA HIS A 11 -44.38 -41.71 -49.29
C HIS A 11 -45.28 -42.73 -50.00
N THR A 12 -45.09 -42.93 -51.31
CA THR A 12 -45.87 -43.90 -52.10
C THR A 12 -45.41 -45.32 -51.82
N LEU A 13 -44.11 -45.51 -51.58
CA LEU A 13 -43.51 -46.81 -51.28
C LEU A 13 -43.71 -47.23 -49.81
N TYR A 14 -43.74 -46.26 -48.88
CA TYR A 14 -43.84 -46.50 -47.44
C TYR A 14 -44.83 -45.53 -46.76
N PRO A 15 -46.15 -45.71 -46.95
CA PRO A 15 -47.16 -44.74 -46.50
C PRO A 15 -47.29 -44.61 -44.98
N GLN A 16 -46.81 -45.60 -44.22
CA GLN A 16 -46.85 -45.63 -42.75
C GLN A 16 -45.51 -45.22 -42.10
N ALA A 17 -44.48 -44.90 -42.89
CA ALA A 17 -43.16 -44.56 -42.37
C ALA A 17 -43.05 -43.07 -41.98
N ARG A 18 -42.30 -42.78 -40.91
CA ARG A 18 -42.04 -41.42 -40.45
C ARG A 18 -40.63 -40.99 -40.85
N ALA A 19 -40.52 -39.86 -41.55
CA ALA A 19 -39.21 -39.27 -41.87
C ALA A 19 -38.53 -38.80 -40.58
N THR A 20 -37.28 -39.23 -40.39
CA THR A 20 -36.42 -38.78 -39.29
C THR A 20 -35.32 -37.90 -39.86
N ALA A 21 -35.03 -36.78 -39.19
CA ALA A 21 -33.91 -35.94 -39.57
C ALA A 21 -32.61 -36.68 -39.29
N LEU A 22 -31.76 -36.79 -40.32
CA LEU A 22 -30.39 -37.26 -40.13
C LEU A 22 -29.55 -36.14 -39.50
N PRO A 23 -28.47 -36.48 -38.77
CA PRO A 23 -27.51 -35.50 -38.31
C PRO A 23 -27.04 -34.60 -39.46
N THR A 24 -26.83 -33.33 -39.18
CA THR A 24 -26.34 -32.38 -40.19
C THR A 24 -24.94 -32.79 -40.67
N TYR A 25 -24.56 -32.33 -41.87
CA TYR A 25 -23.23 -32.55 -42.43
C TYR A 25 -22.14 -32.24 -41.38
N PRO A 26 -21.19 -33.16 -41.12
CA PRO A 26 -20.10 -32.89 -40.20
C PRO A 26 -19.16 -31.88 -40.85
N PHE A 27 -19.34 -30.59 -40.53
CA PHE A 27 -18.45 -29.55 -41.00
C PHE A 27 -17.01 -29.89 -40.56
N GLN A 28 -16.03 -29.63 -41.43
CA GLN A 28 -14.63 -29.62 -41.02
C GLN A 28 -14.39 -28.34 -40.22
N HIS A 29 -14.33 -28.44 -38.90
CA HIS A 29 -14.18 -27.30 -37.99
C HIS A 29 -12.76 -26.73 -38.07
N ARG A 30 -12.45 -25.97 -39.12
CA ARG A 30 -11.27 -25.11 -39.18
C ARG A 30 -11.68 -23.69 -38.78
N ARG A 31 -10.95 -23.10 -37.81
CA ARG A 31 -11.15 -21.68 -37.42
C ARG A 31 -10.64 -20.78 -38.55
N TYR A 32 -11.55 -20.03 -39.16
CA TYR A 32 -11.24 -18.97 -40.13
C TYR A 32 -11.71 -17.61 -39.59
N TRP A 33 -11.28 -17.27 -38.38
CA TRP A 33 -11.50 -15.94 -37.80
C TRP A 33 -10.30 -15.06 -38.13
N LEU A 34 -10.55 -13.81 -38.54
CA LEU A 34 -9.52 -12.77 -38.54
C LEU A 34 -9.17 -12.51 -37.06
N ALA A 35 -8.05 -13.04 -36.60
CA ALA A 35 -7.48 -12.61 -35.33
C ALA A 35 -7.11 -11.12 -35.48
N PRO A 36 -7.57 -10.22 -34.59
CA PRO A 36 -7.06 -8.85 -34.60
C PRO A 36 -5.54 -8.90 -34.48
N GLY A 37 -4.85 -8.30 -35.45
CA GLY A 37 -3.40 -8.24 -35.46
C GLY A 37 -2.87 -7.51 -34.22
N ALA A 38 -1.64 -7.85 -33.83
CA ALA A 38 -0.88 -7.22 -32.75
C ALA A 38 -0.96 -5.68 -32.81
N GLY A 39 -0.95 -5.07 -31.62
CA GLY A 39 -1.37 -3.69 -31.34
C GLY A 39 -0.81 -2.57 -32.24
N ALA A 40 -1.42 -1.39 -32.07
CA ALA A 40 -1.04 -0.15 -32.73
C ALA A 40 0.49 0.03 -32.81
N ASP A 41 0.98 0.58 -33.91
CA ASP A 41 2.39 0.89 -34.09
C ASP A 41 2.83 1.98 -33.10
N VAL A 42 3.31 1.57 -31.92
CA VAL A 42 3.76 2.48 -30.85
C VAL A 42 4.97 3.32 -31.28
N ASN A 43 5.71 2.89 -32.29
CA ASN A 43 6.79 3.67 -32.88
C ASN A 43 6.26 4.97 -33.50
N ALA A 44 5.04 4.96 -34.03
CA ALA A 44 4.38 6.17 -34.56
C ALA A 44 4.07 7.20 -33.46
N ALA A 45 4.05 6.77 -32.19
CA ALA A 45 3.92 7.63 -31.01
C ALA A 45 5.29 7.98 -30.37
N GLY A 46 6.40 7.61 -31.01
CA GLY A 46 7.76 7.87 -30.50
C GLY A 46 8.19 6.96 -29.35
N LEU A 47 7.52 5.81 -29.18
CA LEU A 47 7.84 4.82 -28.13
C LEU A 47 8.47 3.58 -28.76
N ASP A 48 9.44 2.97 -28.07
CA ASP A 48 10.08 1.74 -28.52
C ASP A 48 9.24 0.51 -28.17
N ARG A 49 9.41 -0.57 -28.94
CA ARG A 49 8.81 -1.88 -28.63
C ARG A 49 9.79 -2.74 -27.86
N PRO A 50 9.46 -3.19 -26.63
CA PRO A 50 10.37 -4.00 -25.81
C PRO A 50 10.48 -5.47 -26.25
N GLU A 51 9.84 -5.90 -27.34
CA GLU A 51 9.86 -7.29 -27.84
C GLU A 51 9.51 -8.38 -26.80
N HIS A 52 8.58 -8.09 -25.87
CA HIS A 52 8.18 -9.01 -24.81
C HIS A 52 6.66 -9.26 -24.80
N PRO A 53 6.15 -10.50 -24.59
CA PRO A 53 4.72 -10.83 -24.71
C PRO A 53 3.78 -10.01 -23.82
N LEU A 54 4.22 -9.60 -22.63
CA LEU A 54 3.41 -8.83 -21.68
C LEU A 54 3.65 -7.30 -21.73
N LEU A 55 4.64 -6.84 -22.49
CA LEU A 55 5.08 -5.43 -22.51
C LEU A 55 4.88 -4.84 -23.90
N GLY A 56 4.28 -3.65 -23.96
CA GLY A 56 3.82 -3.05 -25.21
C GLY A 56 4.61 -1.82 -25.65
N ALA A 57 5.19 -1.07 -24.72
CA ALA A 57 5.90 0.18 -25.02
C ALA A 57 7.00 0.46 -24.01
N LEU A 58 8.09 1.07 -24.48
CA LEU A 58 9.21 1.56 -23.68
C LEU A 58 9.45 3.04 -24.01
N THR A 59 9.79 3.82 -22.99
CA THR A 59 10.13 5.24 -23.13
C THR A 59 11.27 5.59 -22.20
N GLN A 60 12.31 6.20 -22.75
CA GLN A 60 13.38 6.83 -21.98
C GLN A 60 13.04 8.30 -21.75
N LEU A 61 13.21 8.78 -20.52
CA LEU A 61 13.02 10.21 -20.23
C LEU A 61 14.25 10.98 -20.72
N ALA A 62 14.03 12.10 -21.41
CA ALA A 62 15.12 12.82 -22.08
C ALA A 62 16.04 13.60 -21.12
N ASP A 63 15.51 13.97 -19.95
CA ASP A 63 16.19 14.76 -18.92
C ASP A 63 16.69 13.92 -17.74
N GLN A 64 16.34 12.63 -17.71
CA GLN A 64 16.64 11.73 -16.60
C GLN A 64 17.16 10.39 -17.12
N ASP A 65 18.10 9.79 -16.40
CA ASP A 65 18.58 8.42 -16.65
C ASP A 65 17.55 7.38 -16.14
N GLN A 66 16.32 7.50 -16.64
CA GLN A 66 15.13 6.78 -16.23
C GLN A 66 14.44 6.19 -17.46
N ILE A 67 13.95 4.97 -17.34
CA ILE A 67 13.06 4.36 -18.35
C ILE A 67 11.72 3.99 -17.73
N VAL A 68 10.67 4.07 -18.54
CA VAL A 68 9.32 3.64 -18.23
C VAL A 68 8.88 2.61 -19.26
N ILE A 69 8.54 1.41 -18.81
CA ILE A 69 8.03 0.33 -19.64
C ILE A 69 6.58 0.08 -19.27
N SER A 70 5.69 0.04 -20.27
CA SER A 70 4.26 -0.18 -20.07
C SER A 70 3.80 -1.48 -20.71
N GLY A 71 2.91 -2.19 -20.01
CA GLY A 71 2.32 -3.44 -20.46
C GLY A 71 0.81 -3.47 -20.22
N ARG A 72 0.15 -4.50 -20.74
CA ARG A 72 -1.28 -4.72 -20.48
C ARG A 72 -1.55 -6.21 -20.27
N LEU A 73 -1.93 -6.55 -19.05
CA LEU A 73 -2.32 -7.90 -18.66
C LEU A 73 -3.81 -8.09 -18.89
N SER A 74 -4.19 -9.23 -19.45
CA SER A 74 -5.59 -9.63 -19.62
C SER A 74 -5.65 -11.13 -19.77
N THR A 75 -6.55 -11.77 -19.03
CA THR A 75 -6.83 -13.21 -19.15
C THR A 75 -7.43 -13.57 -20.52
N SER A 76 -7.99 -12.59 -21.25
CA SER A 76 -8.49 -12.80 -22.61
C SER A 76 -7.37 -12.90 -23.66
N THR A 77 -6.27 -12.17 -23.45
CA THR A 77 -5.10 -12.16 -24.35
C THR A 77 -4.08 -13.21 -23.94
N HIS A 78 -3.87 -13.36 -22.64
CA HIS A 78 -2.92 -14.28 -22.03
C HIS A 78 -3.70 -15.32 -21.23
N ALA A 79 -4.34 -16.26 -21.94
CA ALA A 79 -5.22 -17.25 -21.34
C ALA A 79 -4.53 -18.09 -20.26
N TRP A 80 -3.22 -18.33 -20.38
CA TRP A 80 -2.46 -19.07 -19.39
C TRP A 80 -2.49 -18.44 -17.99
N LEU A 81 -2.66 -17.12 -17.87
CA LEU A 81 -2.72 -16.43 -16.57
C LEU A 81 -3.88 -16.93 -15.70
N THR A 82 -4.97 -17.44 -16.28
CA THR A 82 -6.09 -17.98 -15.49
C THR A 82 -5.73 -19.24 -14.71
N GLY A 83 -4.62 -19.88 -15.06
CA GLY A 83 -4.12 -21.08 -14.41
C GLY A 83 -3.38 -20.84 -13.09
N HIS A 84 -3.15 -19.60 -12.68
CA HIS A 84 -2.56 -19.29 -11.38
C HIS A 84 -3.60 -18.62 -10.47
N ARG A 85 -4.25 -19.44 -9.64
CA ARG A 85 -5.34 -19.00 -8.77
C ARG A 85 -5.01 -19.26 -7.31
N ILE A 86 -5.19 -18.23 -6.50
CA ILE A 86 -5.06 -18.29 -5.05
C ILE A 86 -6.42 -18.01 -4.46
N HIS A 87 -6.94 -18.97 -3.69
CA HIS A 87 -8.36 -19.12 -3.40
C HIS A 87 -9.16 -19.04 -4.72
N ASP A 88 -10.18 -18.18 -4.78
CA ASP A 88 -11.00 -17.98 -5.98
C ASP A 88 -10.54 -16.84 -6.90
N SER A 89 -9.32 -16.32 -6.70
CA SER A 89 -8.83 -15.15 -7.46
C SER A 89 -7.69 -15.53 -8.40
N VAL A 90 -7.73 -15.02 -9.65
CA VAL A 90 -6.58 -15.08 -10.56
C VAL A 90 -5.53 -14.08 -10.06
N VAL A 91 -4.34 -14.56 -9.73
CA VAL A 91 -3.25 -13.74 -9.21
C VAL A 91 -2.10 -13.78 -10.20
N PHE A 92 -1.55 -12.63 -10.56
CA PHE A 92 -0.33 -12.58 -11.36
C PHE A 92 0.83 -13.15 -10.53
N PRO A 93 1.53 -14.20 -11.02
CA PRO A 93 2.52 -14.92 -10.23
C PRO A 93 3.73 -14.04 -9.90
N ALA A 94 4.37 -14.30 -8.76
CA ALA A 94 5.61 -13.66 -8.36
C ALA A 94 6.70 -13.77 -9.44
N THR A 95 6.77 -14.93 -10.08
CA THR A 95 7.70 -15.24 -11.18
C THR A 95 7.41 -14.44 -12.46
N GLY A 96 6.17 -13.97 -12.63
CA GLY A 96 5.82 -13.01 -13.67
C GLY A 96 6.48 -11.65 -13.43
N PHE A 97 6.58 -11.19 -12.17
CA PHE A 97 7.33 -9.98 -11.86
C PHE A 97 8.83 -10.17 -12.07
N ILE A 98 9.39 -11.33 -11.73
CA ILE A 98 10.81 -11.65 -11.99
C ILE A 98 11.12 -11.51 -13.48
N GLU A 99 10.32 -12.16 -14.33
CA GLU A 99 10.48 -12.10 -15.79
C GLU A 99 10.41 -10.66 -16.33
N LEU A 100 9.42 -9.89 -15.89
CA LEU A 100 9.25 -8.48 -16.28
C LEU A 100 10.45 -7.61 -15.86
N VAL A 101 10.99 -7.85 -14.67
CA VAL A 101 12.12 -7.09 -14.12
C VAL A 101 13.43 -7.47 -14.80
N LEU A 102 13.68 -8.76 -15.06
CA LEU A 102 14.84 -9.22 -15.83
C LEU A 102 14.84 -8.59 -17.22
N HIS A 103 13.68 -8.57 -17.88
CA HIS A 103 13.51 -7.92 -19.18
C HIS A 103 13.78 -6.40 -19.11
N ALA A 104 13.25 -5.72 -18.09
CA ALA A 104 13.53 -4.30 -17.87
C ALA A 104 15.03 -4.02 -17.62
N GLY A 105 15.70 -4.90 -16.88
CA GLY A 105 17.13 -4.83 -16.57
C GLY A 105 18.03 -4.89 -17.80
N GLN A 106 17.66 -5.68 -18.81
CA GLN A 106 18.38 -5.75 -20.09
C GLN A 106 18.41 -4.41 -20.84
N HIS A 107 17.37 -3.59 -20.71
CA HIS A 107 17.31 -2.27 -21.36
C HIS A 107 18.19 -1.20 -20.69
N VAL A 108 18.73 -1.48 -19.49
CA VAL A 108 19.56 -0.55 -18.71
C VAL A 108 20.91 -1.13 -18.31
N ASP A 109 21.34 -2.20 -18.98
CA ASP A 109 22.58 -2.94 -18.71
C ASP A 109 22.72 -3.37 -17.23
N CYS A 110 21.60 -3.77 -16.62
CA CYS A 110 21.56 -4.30 -15.24
C CYS A 110 20.81 -5.64 -15.23
N PRO A 111 21.45 -6.75 -15.62
CA PRO A 111 20.78 -8.02 -15.88
C PRO A 111 20.44 -8.83 -14.60
N ALA A 112 20.95 -8.42 -13.43
CA ALA A 112 20.72 -9.09 -12.16
C ALA A 112 19.73 -8.30 -11.28
N ILE A 113 18.92 -9.03 -10.50
CA ILE A 113 18.01 -8.45 -9.51
C ILE A 113 18.62 -8.70 -8.13
N ASP A 114 19.05 -7.65 -7.46
CA ASP A 114 19.56 -7.74 -6.10
C ASP A 114 18.42 -8.06 -5.12
N GLU A 115 17.29 -7.36 -5.28
CA GLU A 115 16.12 -7.50 -4.43
C GLU A 115 14.84 -7.21 -5.22
N LEU A 116 13.79 -7.99 -4.96
CA LEU A 116 12.42 -7.76 -5.42
C LEU A 116 11.46 -8.00 -4.25
N ILE A 117 10.77 -6.95 -3.81
CA ILE A 117 9.76 -6.96 -2.76
C ILE A 117 8.38 -6.82 -3.40
N LEU A 118 7.49 -7.75 -3.11
CA LEU A 118 6.08 -7.75 -3.53
C LEU A 118 5.22 -7.18 -2.40
N HIS A 119 4.68 -5.99 -2.61
CA HIS A 119 3.91 -5.23 -1.61
C HIS A 119 2.46 -5.70 -1.50
N THR A 120 1.85 -6.02 -2.64
CA THR A 120 0.44 -6.43 -2.70
C THR A 120 0.22 -7.37 -3.89
N PRO A 121 -0.46 -8.52 -3.72
CA PRO A 121 -0.80 -9.41 -4.82
C PRO A 121 -1.55 -8.68 -5.94
N LEU A 122 -1.13 -8.89 -7.19
CA LEU A 122 -1.80 -8.33 -8.35
C LEU A 122 -2.93 -9.28 -8.80
N VAL A 123 -4.14 -9.02 -8.31
CA VAL A 123 -5.35 -9.77 -8.68
C VAL A 123 -5.84 -9.30 -10.05
N LEU A 124 -6.01 -10.24 -10.97
CA LEU A 124 -6.49 -9.97 -12.33
C LEU A 124 -7.99 -10.27 -12.40
N ALA A 125 -8.77 -9.24 -12.73
CA ALA A 125 -10.20 -9.40 -12.94
C ALA A 125 -10.50 -10.09 -14.28
N ASP A 126 -11.52 -10.96 -14.28
CA ASP A 126 -11.96 -11.65 -15.48
C ASP A 126 -12.39 -10.66 -16.56
N HIS A 127 -11.80 -10.79 -17.75
CA HIS A 127 -12.10 -9.99 -18.94
C HIS A 127 -11.87 -8.48 -18.81
N VAL A 128 -11.29 -8.00 -17.70
CA VAL A 128 -10.92 -6.58 -17.55
C VAL A 128 -9.40 -6.44 -17.70
N PRO A 129 -8.92 -5.62 -18.66
CA PRO A 129 -7.49 -5.41 -18.80
C PRO A 129 -6.92 -4.64 -17.60
N THR A 130 -5.70 -5.00 -17.24
CA THR A 130 -4.88 -4.36 -16.22
C THR A 130 -3.68 -3.71 -16.90
N ASP A 131 -3.58 -2.38 -16.83
CA ASP A 131 -2.41 -1.67 -17.30
C ASP A 131 -1.27 -1.87 -16.28
N LEU A 132 -0.07 -2.15 -16.77
CA LEU A 132 1.16 -2.29 -15.99
C LEU A 132 2.12 -1.16 -16.35
N GLN A 133 2.81 -0.59 -15.36
CA GLN A 133 3.90 0.36 -15.56
C GLN A 133 5.09 -0.01 -14.68
N ILE A 134 6.24 -0.23 -15.31
CA ILE A 134 7.53 -0.48 -14.68
C ILE A 134 8.37 0.77 -14.88
N THR A 135 8.86 1.33 -13.79
CA THR A 135 9.74 2.50 -13.81
C THR A 135 11.08 2.11 -13.23
N VAL A 136 12.14 2.21 -14.03
CA VAL A 136 13.53 1.99 -13.59
C VAL A 136 14.19 3.34 -13.44
N HIS A 137 14.62 3.64 -12.21
CA HIS A 137 15.16 4.95 -11.82
C HIS A 137 16.66 5.07 -12.14
N PRO A 138 17.22 6.29 -12.03
CA PRO A 138 18.66 6.52 -12.12
C PRO A 138 19.46 5.69 -11.12
N ARG A 139 20.75 5.50 -11.38
CA ARG A 139 21.64 4.78 -10.46
C ARG A 139 21.71 5.46 -9.10
N ASP A 140 21.68 4.66 -8.03
CA ASP A 140 21.92 5.08 -6.65
C ASP A 140 23.43 5.26 -6.36
N GLU A 141 23.77 5.63 -5.13
CA GLU A 141 25.15 5.80 -4.68
C GLU A 141 25.99 4.50 -4.78
N HIS A 142 25.33 3.35 -4.81
CA HIS A 142 25.93 2.02 -4.94
C HIS A 142 25.95 1.51 -6.39
N GLN A 143 25.69 2.38 -7.38
CA GLN A 143 25.61 2.05 -8.80
C GLN A 143 24.50 1.06 -9.17
N ARG A 144 23.51 0.86 -8.30
CA ARG A 144 22.33 0.01 -8.55
C ARG A 144 21.17 0.85 -9.03
N ARG A 145 20.20 0.25 -9.71
CA ARG A 145 19.00 0.95 -10.19
C ARG A 145 17.77 0.52 -9.41
N PRO A 146 17.16 1.38 -8.59
CA PRO A 146 15.87 1.08 -7.99
C PRO A 146 14.78 1.06 -9.06
N LEU A 147 13.74 0.26 -8.86
CA LEU A 147 12.57 0.19 -9.71
C LEU A 147 11.27 0.10 -8.92
N THR A 148 10.20 0.51 -9.57
CA THR A 148 8.82 0.37 -9.07
C THR A 148 7.92 -0.23 -10.14
N ILE A 149 6.96 -1.05 -9.72
CA ILE A 149 5.96 -1.68 -10.59
C ILE A 149 4.58 -1.29 -10.09
N HIS A 150 3.86 -0.54 -10.91
CA HIS A 150 2.50 -0.12 -10.65
C HIS A 150 1.53 -0.82 -11.60
N ALA A 151 0.32 -1.07 -11.13
CA ALA A 151 -0.76 -1.56 -11.97
C ALA A 151 -2.06 -0.80 -11.69
N ARG A 152 -2.94 -0.74 -12.69
CA ARG A 152 -4.31 -0.27 -12.52
C ARG A 152 -5.26 -1.09 -13.39
N THR A 153 -6.41 -1.43 -12.84
CA THR A 153 -7.46 -2.16 -13.57
C THR A 153 -8.46 -1.18 -14.17
N GLY A 154 -8.84 -1.39 -15.43
CA GLY A 154 -9.87 -0.59 -16.08
C GLY A 154 -9.91 -0.72 -17.60
N ALA A 155 -11.11 -0.73 -18.17
CA ALA A 155 -11.31 -0.72 -19.61
C ALA A 155 -11.11 0.70 -20.20
N ALA A 156 -10.74 0.78 -21.48
CA ALA A 156 -10.49 2.05 -22.16
C ALA A 156 -11.72 2.99 -22.23
N ASN A 157 -12.94 2.46 -22.02
CA ASN A 157 -14.22 3.16 -22.08
C ASN A 157 -14.92 3.28 -20.71
N GLN A 158 -14.26 2.92 -19.61
CA GLN A 158 -14.75 3.04 -18.24
C GLN A 158 -13.76 3.85 -17.40
N GLN A 159 -14.21 4.35 -16.25
CA GLN A 159 -13.35 5.04 -15.28
C GLN A 159 -12.23 4.08 -14.85
N ARG A 160 -10.97 4.39 -15.18
CA ARG A 160 -9.81 3.59 -14.77
C ARG A 160 -9.61 3.72 -13.26
N GLY A 161 -9.22 2.63 -12.60
CA GLY A 161 -8.80 2.65 -11.20
C GLY A 161 -7.55 3.50 -10.98
N ALA A 162 -7.26 3.79 -9.71
CA ALA A 162 -5.99 4.40 -9.31
C ALA A 162 -4.83 3.42 -9.55
N TRP A 163 -3.63 3.98 -9.74
CA TRP A 163 -2.40 3.17 -9.76
C TRP A 163 -2.09 2.65 -8.36
N VAL A 164 -1.76 1.37 -8.27
CA VAL A 164 -1.35 0.68 -7.04
C VAL A 164 0.09 0.19 -7.22
N LEU A 165 0.95 0.44 -6.22
CA LEU A 165 2.30 -0.11 -6.17
C LEU A 165 2.22 -1.60 -5.80
N HIS A 166 2.67 -2.47 -6.69
CA HIS A 166 2.65 -3.92 -6.50
C HIS A 166 4.02 -4.48 -6.14
N ALA A 167 5.09 -3.91 -6.68
CA ALA A 167 6.44 -4.37 -6.38
C ALA A 167 7.45 -3.23 -6.44
N THR A 168 8.51 -3.35 -5.63
CA THR A 168 9.73 -2.54 -5.72
C THR A 168 10.92 -3.47 -5.86
N GLY A 169 11.98 -3.01 -6.51
CA GLY A 169 13.20 -3.81 -6.59
C GLY A 169 14.43 -2.98 -6.85
N THR A 170 15.55 -3.67 -6.90
CA THR A 170 16.86 -3.09 -7.18
C THR A 170 17.59 -3.97 -8.20
N LEU A 171 18.05 -3.36 -9.28
CA LEU A 171 18.83 -4.00 -10.34
C LEU A 171 20.31 -3.67 -10.21
N SER A 172 21.18 -4.61 -10.56
CA SER A 172 22.62 -4.44 -10.55
C SER A 172 23.24 -4.81 -11.90
N ALA A 173 24.35 -4.14 -12.24
CA ALA A 173 25.16 -4.47 -13.40
C ALA A 173 26.05 -5.70 -13.16
N ASP A 174 26.32 -6.01 -11.89
CA ASP A 174 27.15 -7.12 -11.48
C ASP A 174 26.36 -8.43 -11.60
N GLN A 175 26.54 -9.13 -12.71
CA GLN A 175 26.03 -10.48 -12.89
C GLN A 175 27.02 -11.48 -12.29
N PRO A 176 26.63 -12.26 -11.27
CA PRO A 176 27.46 -13.35 -10.76
C PRO A 176 27.78 -14.36 -11.87
N ASP A 177 29.00 -14.89 -11.87
CA ASP A 177 29.39 -15.95 -12.80
C ASP A 177 28.44 -17.15 -12.67
N ALA A 178 28.11 -17.74 -13.83
CA ALA A 178 27.28 -18.94 -13.88
C ALA A 178 27.95 -20.07 -13.07
N PRO A 179 27.22 -20.73 -12.16
CA PRO A 179 27.79 -21.83 -11.38
C PRO A 179 28.20 -22.98 -12.31
N ALA A 180 29.20 -23.75 -11.90
CA ALA A 180 29.64 -24.91 -12.68
C ALA A 180 28.49 -25.91 -12.87
N PRO A 181 28.32 -26.48 -14.08
CA PRO A 181 27.31 -27.50 -14.33
C PRO A 181 27.41 -28.63 -13.32
N THR A 182 26.31 -28.91 -12.62
CA THR A 182 26.25 -29.94 -11.59
C THR A 182 25.09 -30.87 -11.91
N ALA A 183 25.36 -32.17 -11.99
CA ALA A 183 24.31 -33.17 -12.17
C ALA A 183 23.47 -33.25 -10.89
N LEU A 184 22.19 -32.89 -10.99
CA LEU A 184 21.25 -33.01 -9.88
C LEU A 184 20.81 -34.48 -9.69
N PRO A 185 20.49 -34.90 -8.46
CA PRO A 185 19.97 -36.23 -8.18
C PRO A 185 18.72 -36.57 -8.99
N HIS A 186 18.51 -37.86 -9.23
CA HIS A 186 17.33 -38.35 -9.94
C HIS A 186 16.03 -38.06 -9.16
N THR A 187 15.00 -37.63 -9.88
CA THR A 187 13.65 -37.43 -9.37
C THR A 187 12.77 -38.63 -9.69
N THR A 188 11.72 -38.83 -8.89
CA THR A 188 10.69 -39.85 -9.15
C THR A 188 9.46 -39.18 -9.71
N ALA A 189 8.86 -39.75 -10.76
CA ALA A 189 7.64 -39.22 -11.34
C ALA A 189 6.51 -39.16 -10.30
N ILE A 190 5.78 -38.05 -10.27
CA ILE A 190 4.65 -37.85 -9.35
C ILE A 190 3.32 -38.16 -10.04
N ASP A 191 2.29 -38.47 -9.25
CA ASP A 191 0.91 -38.34 -9.70
C ASP A 191 0.53 -36.85 -9.65
N SER A 192 0.50 -36.22 -10.83
CA SER A 192 0.18 -34.79 -10.96
C SER A 192 -1.19 -34.44 -10.37
N SER A 193 -2.21 -35.31 -10.55
CA SER A 193 -3.55 -35.02 -10.05
C SER A 193 -3.62 -35.04 -8.53
N ASP A 194 -2.92 -35.99 -7.89
CA ASP A 194 -2.84 -36.04 -6.42
C ASP A 194 -2.03 -34.86 -5.87
N PHE A 195 -0.89 -34.54 -6.50
CA PHE A 195 -0.03 -33.43 -6.08
C PHE A 195 -0.74 -32.08 -6.13
N TYR A 196 -1.35 -31.72 -7.26
CA TYR A 196 -2.09 -30.45 -7.37
C TYR A 196 -3.41 -30.48 -6.60
N GLY A 197 -4.03 -31.65 -6.42
CA GLY A 197 -5.17 -31.83 -5.53
C GLY A 197 -4.84 -31.44 -4.09
N LYS A 198 -3.64 -31.80 -3.58
CA LYS A 198 -3.15 -31.40 -2.25
C LYS A 198 -2.84 -29.90 -2.16
N LEU A 199 -2.29 -29.29 -3.22
CA LEU A 199 -2.08 -27.84 -3.22
C LEU A 199 -3.41 -27.07 -3.16
N ALA A 200 -4.43 -27.57 -3.87
CA ALA A 200 -5.76 -26.98 -3.88
C ALA A 200 -6.45 -26.96 -2.50
N THR A 201 -6.17 -27.94 -1.61
CA THR A 201 -6.73 -27.92 -0.24
C THR A 201 -6.17 -26.78 0.63
N SER A 202 -5.04 -26.21 0.24
CA SER A 202 -4.42 -25.04 0.89
C SER A 202 -4.67 -23.74 0.12
N GLY A 203 -5.69 -23.71 -0.74
CA GLY A 203 -6.08 -22.53 -1.52
C GLY A 203 -5.20 -22.24 -2.73
N ARG A 204 -4.26 -23.12 -3.12
CA ARG A 204 -3.40 -22.93 -4.30
C ARG A 204 -3.93 -23.77 -5.47
N HIS A 205 -4.66 -23.12 -6.37
CA HIS A 205 -5.30 -23.76 -7.52
C HIS A 205 -4.51 -23.47 -8.79
N TYR A 206 -3.85 -24.50 -9.32
CA TYR A 206 -3.05 -24.42 -10.52
C TYR A 206 -3.70 -25.15 -11.69
N ASP A 207 -3.60 -24.60 -12.89
CA ASP A 207 -4.08 -25.20 -14.14
C ASP A 207 -3.17 -24.83 -15.33
N GLY A 208 -3.31 -25.57 -16.44
CA GLY A 208 -2.57 -25.35 -17.67
C GLY A 208 -1.05 -25.40 -17.44
N PRO A 209 -0.28 -24.39 -17.93
CA PRO A 209 1.18 -24.42 -17.84
C PRO A 209 1.74 -24.28 -16.42
N PHE A 210 0.92 -23.96 -15.42
CA PHE A 210 1.33 -23.96 -14.02
C PHE A 210 1.40 -25.38 -13.44
N GLN A 211 0.82 -26.39 -14.10
CA GLN A 211 0.94 -27.79 -13.67
C GLN A 211 2.23 -28.45 -14.17
N GLY A 212 3.38 -27.80 -13.99
CA GLY A 212 4.66 -28.17 -14.61
C GLY A 212 5.50 -29.23 -13.90
N VAL A 213 5.22 -29.59 -12.63
CA VAL A 213 5.99 -30.59 -11.89
C VAL A 213 5.82 -32.00 -12.48
N VAL A 214 6.92 -32.59 -12.97
CA VAL A 214 6.98 -33.94 -13.54
C VAL A 214 7.42 -34.96 -12.49
N GLY A 215 8.41 -34.61 -11.67
CA GLY A 215 8.95 -35.51 -10.67
C GLY A 215 9.62 -34.77 -9.51
N ILE A 216 9.65 -35.42 -8.35
CA ILE A 216 10.26 -34.91 -7.12
C ILE A 216 11.24 -35.95 -6.57
N GLY A 217 12.37 -35.49 -6.03
CA GLY A 217 13.40 -36.32 -5.41
C GLY A 217 13.90 -35.68 -4.12
N HIS A 218 14.32 -36.53 -3.19
CA HIS A 218 14.94 -36.11 -1.93
C HIS A 218 16.27 -36.86 -1.76
N ASP A 219 17.28 -36.17 -1.27
CA ASP A 219 18.56 -36.78 -0.92
C ASP A 219 18.63 -36.97 0.61
N PRO A 220 18.77 -38.22 1.11
CA PRO A 220 18.93 -38.47 2.55
C PRO A 220 20.10 -37.72 3.21
N ASN A 221 21.12 -37.34 2.43
CA ASN A 221 22.27 -36.58 2.95
C ASN A 221 22.01 -35.06 2.97
N SER A 222 20.94 -34.60 2.33
CA SER A 222 20.56 -33.20 2.22
C SER A 222 19.07 -33.03 2.54
N PRO A 223 18.65 -33.24 3.81
CA PRO A 223 17.23 -33.29 4.19
C PRO A 223 16.49 -31.97 3.96
N ASN A 224 17.22 -30.85 3.94
CA ASN A 224 16.68 -29.51 3.68
C ASN A 224 16.55 -29.19 2.19
N THR A 225 16.85 -30.14 1.30
CA THR A 225 16.86 -29.92 -0.15
C THR A 225 15.88 -30.85 -0.85
N VAL A 226 15.00 -30.27 -1.65
CA VAL A 226 14.14 -31.00 -2.58
C VAL A 226 14.61 -30.75 -4.00
N TYR A 227 14.66 -31.82 -4.79
CA TYR A 227 14.96 -31.78 -6.20
C TYR A 227 13.69 -31.98 -7.01
N ALA A 228 13.55 -31.26 -8.12
CA ALA A 228 12.39 -31.39 -8.97
C ALA A 228 12.73 -31.35 -10.45
N ASP A 229 11.95 -32.08 -11.24
CA ASP A 229 11.94 -32.03 -12.69
C ASP A 229 10.66 -31.30 -13.11
N ILE A 230 10.83 -30.17 -13.78
CA ILE A 230 9.75 -29.26 -14.15
C ILE A 230 9.74 -29.13 -15.66
N ALA A 231 8.60 -29.31 -16.31
CA ALA A 231 8.45 -29.15 -17.74
C ALA A 231 7.26 -28.26 -18.07
N LEU A 232 7.47 -27.34 -19.02
CA LEU A 232 6.38 -26.59 -19.62
C LEU A 232 5.59 -27.53 -20.58
N PRO A 233 4.25 -27.47 -20.61
CA PRO A 233 3.46 -28.22 -21.59
C PRO A 233 3.86 -27.89 -23.03
N ALA A 234 3.78 -28.88 -23.92
CA ALA A 234 4.24 -28.73 -25.31
C ALA A 234 3.45 -27.71 -26.15
N ASP A 235 2.24 -27.34 -25.69
CA ASP A 235 1.35 -26.36 -26.31
C ASP A 235 1.48 -24.95 -25.72
N ALA A 236 2.29 -24.76 -24.69
CA ALA A 236 2.57 -23.44 -24.12
C ALA A 236 3.58 -22.67 -24.98
N ASP A 237 3.28 -21.40 -25.26
CA ASP A 237 4.16 -20.53 -26.04
C ASP A 237 5.23 -19.90 -25.13
N ALA A 238 6.47 -20.38 -25.26
CA ALA A 238 7.63 -19.86 -24.55
C ALA A 238 8.35 -18.72 -25.30
N HIS A 239 7.89 -18.34 -26.50
CA HIS A 239 8.60 -17.36 -27.32
C HIS A 239 8.54 -15.95 -26.71
N GLY A 240 9.69 -15.26 -26.67
CA GLY A 240 9.80 -13.87 -26.24
C GLY A 240 9.93 -13.66 -24.73
N TYR A 241 9.88 -14.74 -23.93
CA TYR A 241 10.23 -14.70 -22.52
C TYR A 241 11.72 -15.05 -22.33
N GLY A 242 12.39 -14.41 -21.38
CA GLY A 242 13.66 -14.89 -20.84
C GLY A 242 13.49 -16.26 -20.21
N ILE A 243 12.54 -16.37 -19.27
CA ILE A 243 12.04 -17.61 -18.69
C ILE A 243 10.52 -17.55 -18.55
N HIS A 244 9.81 -18.56 -19.05
CA HIS A 244 8.33 -18.54 -19.00
C HIS A 244 7.86 -18.50 -17.53
N PRO A 245 7.02 -17.53 -17.11
CA PRO A 245 6.66 -17.37 -15.71
C PRO A 245 6.06 -18.61 -15.06
N ALA A 246 5.19 -19.34 -15.79
CA ALA A 246 4.61 -20.58 -15.28
C ALA A 246 5.63 -21.73 -15.09
N LEU A 247 6.72 -21.77 -15.89
CA LEU A 247 7.78 -22.75 -15.72
C LEU A 247 8.56 -22.48 -14.43
N LEU A 248 8.91 -21.20 -14.20
CA LEU A 248 9.59 -20.78 -12.97
C LEU A 248 8.68 -20.90 -11.74
N ASP A 249 7.38 -20.65 -11.89
CA ASP A 249 6.42 -20.79 -10.79
C ASP A 249 6.27 -22.26 -10.36
N ALA A 250 6.15 -23.16 -11.34
CA ALA A 250 6.12 -24.59 -11.09
C ALA A 250 7.38 -25.12 -10.39
N ALA A 251 8.52 -24.45 -10.55
CA ALA A 251 9.75 -24.76 -9.83
C ALA A 251 9.66 -24.49 -8.31
N LEU A 252 8.69 -23.70 -7.84
CA LEU A 252 8.47 -23.41 -6.42
C LEU A 252 7.49 -24.38 -5.75
N HIS A 253 6.66 -25.09 -6.53
CA HIS A 253 5.64 -26.00 -5.98
C HIS A 253 6.19 -27.14 -5.09
N PRO A 254 7.38 -27.72 -5.36
CA PRO A 254 7.96 -28.76 -4.52
C PRO A 254 8.26 -28.32 -3.08
N LEU A 255 8.27 -27.01 -2.77
CA LEU A 255 8.44 -26.51 -1.39
C LEU A 255 7.42 -27.11 -0.41
N THR A 256 6.23 -27.48 -0.89
CA THR A 256 5.20 -28.13 -0.07
C THR A 256 5.63 -29.47 0.53
N THR A 257 6.68 -30.12 0.00
CA THR A 257 7.19 -31.39 0.54
C THR A 257 8.23 -31.19 1.65
N LEU A 258 8.74 -29.97 1.80
CA LEU A 258 9.64 -29.59 2.89
C LEU A 258 8.90 -29.07 4.12
N ASP A 259 7.59 -28.83 4.04
CA ASP A 259 6.80 -28.31 5.15
C ASP A 259 6.60 -29.39 6.23
N ASP A 260 7.15 -29.12 7.43
CA ASP A 260 7.14 -30.02 8.59
C ASP A 260 5.77 -30.05 9.29
N GLY A 261 4.71 -30.50 8.60
CA GLY A 261 3.50 -31.05 9.21
C GLY A 261 2.68 -30.22 10.22
N ASP A 262 3.09 -29.00 10.58
CA ASP A 262 2.31 -28.11 11.41
C ASP A 262 1.23 -27.51 10.52
N GLY A 263 -0.02 -27.86 10.80
CA GLY A 263 -1.20 -27.62 9.98
C GLY A 263 -1.58 -26.15 9.81
N SER A 264 -0.66 -25.30 9.34
CA SER A 264 -0.95 -23.97 8.83
C SER A 264 -1.81 -24.13 7.58
N THR A 265 -3.12 -23.94 7.72
CA THR A 265 -4.15 -24.21 6.72
C THR A 265 -4.22 -23.18 5.57
N GLY A 266 -3.19 -22.35 5.38
CA GLY A 266 -3.24 -21.18 4.49
C GLY A 266 -2.34 -21.26 3.26
N ALA A 267 -2.67 -20.49 2.22
CA ALA A 267 -1.83 -20.33 1.05
C ALA A 267 -0.56 -19.55 1.41
N ARG A 268 0.64 -20.06 1.10
CA ARG A 268 1.90 -19.32 1.20
C ARG A 268 2.32 -18.81 -0.17
N LEU A 269 2.70 -17.52 -0.27
CA LEU A 269 3.18 -16.89 -1.50
C LEU A 269 4.54 -16.23 -1.32
N PRO A 270 5.38 -16.16 -2.38
CA PRO A 270 6.59 -15.35 -2.36
C PRO A 270 6.28 -13.89 -2.07
N PHE A 271 7.08 -13.25 -1.22
CA PHE A 271 6.95 -11.80 -0.97
C PHE A 271 8.27 -11.04 -1.09
N ALA A 272 9.41 -11.67 -0.80
CA ALA A 272 10.73 -11.08 -0.95
C ALA A 272 11.65 -12.08 -1.63
N LEU A 273 12.35 -11.61 -2.65
CA LEU A 273 13.31 -12.40 -3.40
C LEU A 273 14.62 -11.63 -3.54
N THR A 274 15.76 -12.29 -3.35
CA THR A 274 17.07 -11.64 -3.47
C THR A 274 18.04 -12.46 -4.32
N GLY A 275 18.97 -11.77 -4.97
CA GLY A 275 20.04 -12.37 -5.75
C GLY A 275 19.51 -13.25 -6.89
N ILE A 276 18.71 -12.68 -7.78
CA ILE A 276 18.17 -13.37 -8.95
C ILE A 276 19.07 -13.13 -10.16
N THR A 277 19.47 -14.21 -10.82
CA THR A 277 20.28 -14.14 -12.05
C THR A 277 19.80 -15.19 -13.04
N LEU A 278 19.48 -14.74 -14.26
CA LEU A 278 19.16 -15.58 -15.40
C LEU A 278 20.43 -15.82 -16.22
N HIS A 279 20.82 -17.09 -16.35
CA HIS A 279 22.04 -17.52 -17.04
C HIS A 279 21.78 -17.99 -18.48
N ALA A 280 20.58 -18.51 -18.74
CA ALA A 280 20.16 -18.98 -20.05
C ALA A 280 18.68 -18.67 -20.30
N THR A 281 18.32 -18.41 -21.55
CA THR A 281 16.94 -18.12 -21.97
C THR A 281 16.34 -19.31 -22.74
N ALA A 282 15.02 -19.26 -22.97
CA ALA A 282 14.27 -20.25 -23.76
C ALA A 282 14.25 -21.68 -23.19
N ALA A 283 14.54 -21.86 -21.91
CA ALA A 283 14.36 -23.14 -21.24
C ALA A 283 12.87 -23.52 -21.20
N THR A 284 12.57 -24.78 -21.55
CA THR A 284 11.21 -25.37 -21.46
C THR A 284 11.14 -26.51 -20.44
N ARG A 285 12.28 -26.89 -19.87
CA ARG A 285 12.41 -27.90 -18.83
C ARG A 285 13.54 -27.53 -17.88
N LEU A 286 13.32 -27.72 -16.58
CA LEU A 286 14.26 -27.39 -15.52
C LEU A 286 14.47 -28.61 -14.61
N ASN A 287 15.72 -28.85 -14.25
CA ASN A 287 16.09 -29.62 -13.07
C ASN A 287 16.39 -28.62 -11.95
N VAL A 288 15.62 -28.67 -10.88
CA VAL A 288 15.59 -27.67 -9.82
C VAL A 288 16.11 -28.28 -8.53
N ALA A 289 16.93 -27.52 -7.80
CA ALA A 289 17.26 -27.77 -6.40
C ALA A 289 16.72 -26.60 -5.56
N LEU A 290 15.83 -26.91 -4.63
CA LEU A 290 15.24 -25.99 -3.66
C LEU A 290 15.77 -26.34 -2.28
N THR A 291 16.45 -25.40 -1.62
CA THR A 291 17.08 -25.63 -0.31
C THR A 291 16.48 -24.71 0.73
N ARG A 292 15.92 -25.27 1.81
CA ARG A 292 15.49 -24.50 2.99
C ARG A 292 16.72 -23.93 3.70
N ILE A 293 16.82 -22.61 3.76
CA ILE A 293 17.94 -21.89 4.42
C ILE A 293 17.52 -21.30 5.78
N ALA A 294 16.24 -20.97 5.95
CA ALA A 294 15.64 -20.57 7.22
C ALA A 294 14.14 -20.93 7.23
N GLU A 295 13.43 -20.57 8.30
CA GLU A 295 11.96 -20.65 8.32
C GLU A 295 11.36 -19.83 7.17
N ASP A 296 10.45 -20.44 6.42
CA ASP A 296 9.80 -19.89 5.22
C ASP A 296 10.75 -19.29 4.14
N THR A 297 12.05 -19.56 4.21
CA THR A 297 13.05 -18.98 3.32
C THR A 297 13.88 -20.05 2.63
N TYR A 298 13.97 -19.96 1.31
CA TYR A 298 14.55 -20.99 0.45
C TYR A 298 15.50 -20.40 -0.59
N ALA A 299 16.51 -21.15 -0.99
CA ALA A 299 17.33 -20.86 -2.17
C ALA A 299 16.87 -21.75 -3.34
N LEU A 300 16.91 -21.22 -4.57
CA LEU A 300 16.56 -21.94 -5.79
C LEU A 300 17.72 -21.91 -6.78
N CYS A 301 18.13 -23.09 -7.25
CA CYS A 301 19.00 -23.24 -8.41
C CYS A 301 18.31 -24.11 -9.44
N ALA A 302 18.22 -23.67 -10.69
CA ALA A 302 17.68 -24.46 -11.78
C ALA A 302 18.66 -24.58 -12.93
N CYS A 303 18.77 -25.79 -13.46
CA CYS A 303 19.58 -26.15 -14.62
C CYS A 303 18.69 -26.72 -15.73
N ASP A 304 19.21 -26.76 -16.96
CA ASP A 304 18.60 -27.51 -18.05
C ASP A 304 18.86 -29.02 -17.90
N PRO A 305 18.26 -29.88 -18.76
CA PRO A 305 18.51 -31.33 -18.72
C PRO A 305 19.96 -31.76 -19.00
N ALA A 306 20.80 -30.87 -19.54
CA ALA A 306 22.23 -31.10 -19.73
C ALA A 306 23.06 -30.68 -18.49
N GLY A 307 22.42 -30.08 -17.48
CA GLY A 307 23.05 -29.59 -16.26
C GLY A 307 23.61 -28.17 -16.36
N ALA A 308 23.38 -27.46 -17.46
CA ALA A 308 23.80 -26.07 -17.60
C ALA A 308 22.87 -25.15 -16.77
N PRO A 309 23.42 -24.18 -16.02
CA PRO A 309 22.60 -23.31 -15.19
C PRO A 309 21.66 -22.44 -16.03
N VAL A 310 20.41 -22.34 -15.59
CA VAL A 310 19.36 -21.52 -16.23
C VAL A 310 19.03 -20.31 -15.37
N ILE A 311 18.70 -20.51 -14.09
CA ILE A 311 18.39 -19.42 -13.16
C ILE A 311 18.85 -19.75 -11.74
N THR A 312 19.34 -18.73 -11.04
CA THR A 312 19.66 -18.79 -9.61
C THR A 312 18.84 -17.74 -8.89
N VAL A 313 18.31 -18.10 -7.72
CA VAL A 313 17.68 -17.19 -6.77
C VAL A 313 18.31 -17.43 -5.40
N GLY A 314 19.02 -16.43 -4.89
CA GLY A 314 19.71 -16.50 -3.61
C GLY A 314 18.74 -16.77 -2.45
N THR A 315 17.67 -15.98 -2.35
CA THR A 315 16.60 -16.23 -1.38
C THR A 315 15.21 -16.00 -1.98
N VAL A 316 14.26 -16.82 -1.57
CA VAL A 316 12.82 -16.69 -1.77
C VAL A 316 12.18 -16.85 -0.40
N THR A 317 11.63 -15.76 0.14
CA THR A 317 10.88 -15.79 1.40
C THR A 317 9.39 -15.84 1.10
N LEU A 318 8.72 -16.84 1.68
CA LEU A 318 7.29 -17.03 1.59
C LEU A 318 6.56 -16.37 2.77
N ARG A 319 5.31 -15.99 2.57
CA ARG A 319 4.42 -15.48 3.61
C ARG A 319 3.05 -16.14 3.52
N PRO A 320 2.38 -16.46 4.64
CA PRO A 320 0.98 -16.83 4.62
C PRO A 320 0.11 -15.68 4.06
N VAL A 321 -0.89 -16.05 3.30
CA VAL A 321 -1.95 -15.19 2.77
C VAL A 321 -3.21 -15.50 3.57
N GLY A 322 -3.89 -14.47 4.07
CA GLY A 322 -5.17 -14.64 4.76
C GLY A 322 -6.25 -15.23 3.84
N ASP A 323 -7.36 -15.67 4.43
CA ASP A 323 -8.47 -16.38 3.74
C ASP A 323 -9.13 -15.57 2.61
N SER A 324 -8.83 -14.27 2.50
CA SER A 324 -9.26 -13.43 1.39
C SER A 324 -8.12 -12.54 0.92
N LEU A 325 -7.92 -12.49 -0.40
CA LEU A 325 -7.02 -11.53 -1.03
C LEU A 325 -7.72 -10.16 -1.11
N PRO A 326 -6.98 -9.05 -0.95
CA PRO A 326 -7.53 -7.72 -1.18
C PRO A 326 -8.01 -7.63 -2.63
N GLN A 327 -9.33 -7.67 -2.83
CA GLN A 327 -9.93 -7.40 -4.13
C GLN A 327 -9.73 -5.92 -4.43
N GLN A 328 -9.15 -5.60 -5.60
CA GLN A 328 -9.17 -4.23 -6.12
C GLN A 328 -10.62 -3.80 -6.21
N THR A 329 -11.04 -2.99 -5.24
CA THR A 329 -12.44 -2.67 -5.08
C THR A 329 -12.83 -1.77 -6.25
N PRO A 330 -13.82 -2.13 -7.09
CA PRO A 330 -14.27 -1.24 -8.14
C PRO A 330 -14.68 0.09 -7.51
N PRO A 331 -14.45 1.23 -8.19
CA PRO A 331 -14.67 2.57 -7.62
C PRO A 331 -16.10 2.82 -7.08
N ALA A 332 -17.07 1.95 -7.41
CA ALA A 332 -18.41 1.96 -6.83
C ALA A 332 -18.46 1.67 -5.30
N ALA A 333 -17.44 1.03 -4.71
CA ALA A 333 -17.41 0.74 -3.27
C ALA A 333 -16.82 1.88 -2.40
N LEU A 334 -16.16 2.88 -3.01
CA LEU A 334 -15.69 4.08 -2.31
C LEU A 334 -16.85 4.95 -1.79
N GLY A 335 -18.09 4.67 -2.20
CA GLY A 335 -19.27 5.41 -1.74
C GLY A 335 -19.58 5.28 -0.25
N ASN A 336 -19.08 4.23 0.43
CA ASN A 336 -19.41 3.94 1.83
C ASN A 336 -18.18 3.85 2.78
N GLY A 337 -17.00 4.29 2.34
CA GLY A 337 -15.78 4.26 3.16
C GLY A 337 -15.64 5.47 4.09
N LEU A 338 -15.00 5.29 5.25
CA LEU A 338 -14.49 6.43 6.04
C LEU A 338 -13.28 7.03 5.30
N PHE A 339 -13.25 8.35 5.17
CA PHE A 339 -12.10 9.07 4.62
C PHE A 339 -11.44 9.90 5.72
N GLN A 340 -10.13 10.08 5.60
CA GLN A 340 -9.34 10.97 6.44
C GLN A 340 -8.62 12.02 5.59
N LEU A 341 -8.30 13.15 6.20
CA LEU A 341 -7.51 14.20 5.57
C LEU A 341 -6.03 13.96 5.90
N ASP A 342 -5.26 13.60 4.89
CA ASP A 342 -3.81 13.45 4.96
C ASP A 342 -3.09 14.71 4.46
N TRP A 343 -1.87 14.94 4.96
CA TRP A 343 -1.06 16.12 4.67
C TRP A 343 0.36 15.73 4.24
N PRO A 344 0.52 15.00 3.11
CA PRO A 344 1.83 14.62 2.61
C PRO A 344 2.73 15.84 2.42
N ALA A 345 4.00 15.67 2.75
CA ALA A 345 5.03 16.67 2.48
C ALA A 345 5.29 16.74 0.97
N LEU A 346 5.36 17.96 0.45
CA LEU A 346 5.78 18.22 -0.92
C LEU A 346 7.31 18.23 -0.99
N PRO A 347 7.89 17.78 -2.11
CA PRO A 347 9.31 17.94 -2.38
C PRO A 347 9.76 19.40 -2.17
N PRO A 348 10.95 19.67 -1.62
CA PRO A 348 11.42 21.04 -1.35
C PRO A 348 11.38 21.96 -2.58
N ASP A 349 11.64 21.41 -3.77
CA ASP A 349 11.70 22.15 -5.03
C ASP A 349 10.34 22.39 -5.70
N THR A 350 9.23 22.01 -5.03
CA THR A 350 7.87 22.20 -5.57
C THR A 350 7.52 23.67 -5.76
N PHE A 351 8.07 24.54 -4.91
CA PHE A 351 7.92 25.99 -4.99
C PHE A 351 9.32 26.60 -5.16
N PRO A 352 9.88 26.57 -6.39
CA PRO A 352 11.20 27.13 -6.64
C PRO A 352 11.19 28.64 -6.39
N ALA A 353 12.35 29.17 -6.03
CA ALA A 353 12.52 30.61 -5.85
C ALA A 353 12.07 31.36 -7.10
N ALA A 354 11.12 32.29 -6.94
CA ALA A 354 10.62 33.08 -8.05
C ALA A 354 11.71 34.06 -8.54
N ASP A 355 11.95 34.10 -9.86
CA ASP A 355 12.89 35.06 -10.48
C ASP A 355 12.49 36.52 -10.24
N ALA A 356 11.18 36.78 -10.06
CA ALA A 356 10.62 38.06 -9.63
C ALA A 356 9.41 37.81 -8.71
N ALA A 357 9.41 38.41 -7.52
CA ALA A 357 8.27 38.35 -6.61
C ALA A 357 7.10 39.21 -7.14
N PRO A 358 5.85 38.74 -7.03
CA PRO A 358 4.69 39.53 -7.42
C PRO A 358 4.59 40.79 -6.55
N THR A 359 3.90 41.80 -7.07
CA THR A 359 3.60 42.99 -6.23
C THR A 359 2.58 42.60 -5.18
N TRP A 360 3.01 42.58 -3.91
CA TRP A 360 2.13 42.20 -2.80
C TRP A 360 1.94 43.28 -1.75
N ALA A 361 0.83 43.20 -1.02
CA ALA A 361 0.54 44.04 0.14
C ALA A 361 0.16 43.17 1.35
N VAL A 362 0.55 43.59 2.55
CA VAL A 362 0.26 42.85 3.78
C VAL A 362 -0.87 43.55 4.54
N VAL A 363 -1.78 42.77 5.11
CA VAL A 363 -2.83 43.25 6.02
C VAL A 363 -2.65 42.55 7.37
N SER A 364 -2.48 43.35 8.42
CA SER A 364 -2.27 42.86 9.78
C SER A 364 -2.68 43.90 10.82
N ASP A 365 -3.34 43.44 11.88
CA ASP A 365 -3.67 44.25 13.06
C ASP A 365 -2.47 44.37 14.02
N ASP A 366 -1.42 43.57 13.81
CA ASP A 366 -0.23 43.51 14.66
C ASP A 366 1.08 43.41 13.82
N PRO A 367 1.51 44.52 13.19
CA PRO A 367 2.67 44.54 12.30
C PRO A 367 3.97 44.08 12.98
N GLU A 368 4.09 44.30 14.30
CA GLU A 368 5.27 43.93 15.10
C GLU A 368 5.41 42.41 15.30
N ARG A 369 4.34 41.64 15.03
CA ARG A 369 4.32 40.18 15.14
C ARG A 369 4.28 39.47 13.80
N LEU A 370 4.42 40.21 12.70
CA LEU A 370 4.64 39.61 11.39
C LEU A 370 5.95 38.81 11.35
N ALA A 371 5.96 37.75 10.54
CA ALA A 371 7.17 37.02 10.22
C ALA A 371 8.23 38.00 9.67
N PRO A 372 9.53 37.85 10.03
CA PRO A 372 10.58 38.77 9.60
C PRO A 372 10.58 39.06 8.09
N ALA A 373 10.28 38.05 7.27
CA ALA A 373 10.12 38.13 5.82
C ALA A 373 9.08 39.17 5.35
N LEU A 374 8.00 39.39 6.10
CA LEU A 374 6.88 40.24 5.71
C LEU A 374 6.98 41.67 6.25
N ARG A 375 7.85 41.92 7.25
CA ARG A 375 7.98 43.23 7.94
C ARG A 375 8.46 44.37 7.05
N HIS A 376 9.15 44.05 5.95
CA HIS A 376 9.69 45.05 5.02
C HIS A 376 8.69 45.48 3.93
N THR A 377 7.45 44.96 3.97
CA THR A 377 6.39 45.27 3.01
C THR A 377 5.43 46.32 3.59
N ALA A 378 4.77 47.10 2.73
CA ALA A 378 3.69 47.99 3.14
C ALA A 378 2.57 47.18 3.85
N CYS A 379 2.31 47.52 5.11
CA CYS A 379 1.30 46.89 5.95
C CYS A 379 0.10 47.81 6.11
N HIS A 380 -1.09 47.29 5.86
CA HIS A 380 -2.36 47.98 6.03
C HIS A 380 -3.15 47.36 7.19
N ALA A 381 -3.98 48.16 7.85
CA ALA A 381 -4.78 47.70 9.00
C ALA A 381 -6.11 47.03 8.58
N ASP A 382 -6.57 47.18 7.33
CA ASP A 382 -7.86 46.64 6.91
C ASP A 382 -7.85 46.25 5.42
N LEU A 383 -8.47 45.10 5.10
CA LEU A 383 -8.81 44.65 3.75
C LEU A 383 -9.66 45.66 2.96
N ALA A 384 -10.29 46.63 3.61
CA ALA A 384 -11.05 47.71 2.96
C ALA A 384 -10.16 48.81 2.35
N HIS A 385 -8.83 48.77 2.52
CA HIS A 385 -7.95 49.83 2.05
C HIS A 385 -7.91 49.91 0.50
N PRO A 386 -8.12 51.09 -0.13
CA PRO A 386 -8.23 51.21 -1.59
C PRO A 386 -6.98 50.75 -2.35
N GLN A 387 -5.79 51.01 -1.80
CA GLN A 387 -4.52 50.67 -2.47
C GLN A 387 -4.29 49.17 -2.64
N LEU A 388 -5.02 48.31 -1.92
CA LEU A 388 -4.88 46.85 -2.01
C LEU A 388 -5.27 46.31 -3.40
N ALA A 389 -6.16 47.01 -4.12
CA ALA A 389 -6.58 46.63 -5.47
C ALA A 389 -5.48 46.81 -6.54
N HIS A 390 -4.38 47.49 -6.19
CA HIS A 390 -3.23 47.64 -7.09
C HIS A 390 -2.17 46.56 -6.91
N ALA A 391 -2.30 45.71 -5.88
CA ALA A 391 -1.43 44.56 -5.69
C ALA A 391 -1.96 43.36 -6.51
N GLU A 392 -1.03 42.53 -6.98
CA GLU A 392 -1.34 41.22 -7.56
C GLU A 392 -1.76 40.24 -6.45
N LEU A 393 -1.11 40.33 -5.28
CA LEU A 393 -1.33 39.46 -4.13
C LEU A 393 -1.56 40.26 -2.84
N VAL A 394 -2.59 39.93 -2.07
CA VAL A 394 -2.82 40.48 -0.74
C VAL A 394 -2.65 39.37 0.29
N ILE A 395 -1.76 39.58 1.24
CA ILE A 395 -1.42 38.66 2.32
C ILE A 395 -2.11 39.15 3.58
N TRP A 396 -3.13 38.45 4.05
CA TRP A 396 -3.85 38.81 5.27
C TRP A 396 -3.51 37.85 6.40
N THR A 397 -2.79 38.36 7.40
CA THR A 397 -2.43 37.59 8.59
C THR A 397 -3.52 37.72 9.64
N LEU A 398 -4.09 36.60 10.09
CA LEU A 398 -5.07 36.64 11.17
C LEU A 398 -4.42 37.00 12.52
N PRO A 399 -5.14 37.73 13.40
CA PRO A 399 -4.65 38.05 14.73
C PRO A 399 -4.22 36.82 15.54
N LEU A 400 -3.03 36.88 16.13
CA LEU A 400 -2.50 35.79 16.94
C LEU A 400 -3.30 35.59 18.23
N PRO A 401 -3.43 34.34 18.71
CA PRO A 401 -4.17 34.04 19.93
C PRO A 401 -3.52 34.71 21.16
N ASN A 402 -4.33 35.40 21.97
CA ASN A 402 -3.95 35.75 23.33
C ASN A 402 -4.25 34.55 24.26
N PRO A 403 -3.24 33.90 24.87
CA PRO A 403 -3.45 32.71 25.71
C PRO A 403 -4.18 33.01 27.02
N GLU A 404 -4.26 34.26 27.46
CA GLU A 404 -4.95 34.65 28.70
C GLU A 404 -6.48 34.76 28.53
N GLN A 405 -6.97 34.76 27.30
CA GLN A 405 -8.40 34.85 27.00
C GLN A 405 -9.08 33.48 26.99
N ASP A 406 -10.35 33.45 27.40
CA ASP A 406 -11.19 32.26 27.34
C ASP A 406 -11.25 31.68 25.89
N PRO A 407 -10.98 30.37 25.70
CA PRO A 407 -10.93 29.75 24.37
C PRO A 407 -12.20 29.96 23.53
N VAL A 408 -13.39 29.91 24.13
CA VAL A 408 -14.66 30.09 23.41
C VAL A 408 -14.81 31.54 22.94
N GLY A 409 -14.53 32.49 23.83
CA GLY A 409 -14.51 33.91 23.48
C GLY A 409 -13.59 34.23 22.29
N ARG A 410 -12.40 33.62 22.26
CA ARG A 410 -11.44 33.78 21.15
C ARG A 410 -11.97 33.24 19.82
N VAL A 411 -12.54 32.04 19.83
CA VAL A 411 -13.14 31.43 18.63
C VAL A 411 -14.22 32.33 18.04
N HIS A 412 -15.12 32.85 18.89
CA HIS A 412 -16.19 33.75 18.47
C HIS A 412 -15.66 35.07 17.91
N ALA A 413 -14.68 35.69 18.58
CA ALA A 413 -14.12 36.96 18.18
C ALA A 413 -13.42 36.86 16.82
N LEU A 414 -12.53 35.87 16.67
CA LEU A 414 -11.76 35.70 15.44
C LEU A 414 -12.66 35.30 14.27
N THR A 415 -13.58 34.36 14.44
CA THR A 415 -14.50 33.95 13.37
C THR A 415 -15.34 35.13 12.87
N ARG A 416 -15.84 35.99 13.77
CA ARG A 416 -16.61 37.21 13.41
C ARG A 416 -15.74 38.23 12.68
N HIS A 417 -14.52 38.43 13.14
CA HIS A 417 -13.54 39.29 12.47
C HIS A 417 -13.28 38.76 11.05
N THR A 418 -12.92 37.48 10.91
CA THR A 418 -12.66 36.84 9.61
C THR A 418 -13.84 36.99 8.65
N LEU A 419 -15.06 36.68 9.10
CA LEU A 419 -16.28 36.79 8.28
C LEU A 419 -16.51 38.23 7.80
N THR A 420 -16.40 39.21 8.69
CA THR A 420 -16.68 40.62 8.38
C THR A 420 -15.71 41.16 7.33
N HIS A 421 -14.42 40.85 7.47
CA HIS A 421 -13.38 41.31 6.55
C HIS A 421 -13.46 40.60 5.19
N LEU A 422 -13.74 39.29 5.15
CA LEU A 422 -13.98 38.56 3.89
C LEU A 422 -15.19 39.11 3.14
N GLN A 423 -16.32 39.36 3.81
CA GLN A 423 -17.51 39.91 3.17
C GLN A 423 -17.24 41.28 2.55
N ARG A 424 -16.49 42.15 3.25
CA ARG A 424 -16.09 43.46 2.72
C ARG A 424 -15.15 43.33 1.53
N TRP A 425 -14.17 42.44 1.61
CA TRP A 425 -13.23 42.16 0.50
C TRP A 425 -13.98 41.64 -0.73
N LEU A 426 -14.85 40.65 -0.58
CA LEU A 426 -15.55 40.02 -1.70
C LEU A 426 -16.58 40.96 -2.35
N ALA A 427 -17.13 41.92 -1.60
CA ALA A 427 -18.06 42.93 -2.11
C ALA A 427 -17.39 44.03 -2.97
N ARG A 428 -16.04 44.05 -3.06
CA ARG A 428 -15.26 45.07 -3.78
C ARG A 428 -14.99 44.67 -5.23
N PRO A 429 -15.57 45.36 -6.24
CA PRO A 429 -15.34 45.04 -7.65
C PRO A 429 -13.91 45.29 -8.14
N ASP A 430 -13.18 46.19 -7.48
CA ASP A 430 -11.78 46.53 -7.79
C ASP A 430 -10.80 45.42 -7.41
N THR A 431 -11.23 44.42 -6.62
CA THR A 431 -10.40 43.30 -6.15
C THR A 431 -10.64 41.99 -6.93
N LEU A 432 -11.34 42.06 -8.07
CA LEU A 432 -11.69 40.86 -8.85
C LEU A 432 -10.45 40.13 -9.42
N ASN A 433 -9.40 40.89 -9.73
CA ASN A 433 -8.14 40.36 -10.28
C ASN A 433 -7.02 40.28 -9.24
N THR A 434 -7.33 40.55 -7.96
CA THR A 434 -6.36 40.50 -6.86
C THR A 434 -6.59 39.23 -6.05
N GLN A 435 -5.54 38.47 -5.85
CA GLN A 435 -5.63 37.25 -5.06
C GLN A 435 -5.44 37.53 -3.58
N LEU A 436 -6.29 36.94 -2.74
CA LEU A 436 -6.18 37.02 -1.29
C LEU A 436 -5.58 35.72 -0.73
N VAL A 437 -4.47 35.80 0.00
CA VAL A 437 -3.93 34.70 0.79
C VAL A 437 -4.19 34.98 2.26
N VAL A 438 -4.95 34.09 2.91
CA VAL A 438 -5.22 34.18 4.34
C VAL A 438 -4.22 33.31 5.08
N LEU A 439 -3.46 33.93 5.98
CA LEU A 439 -2.45 33.24 6.78
C LEU A 439 -3.04 32.92 8.15
N THR A 440 -3.06 31.64 8.47
CA THR A 440 -3.42 31.12 9.78
C THR A 440 -2.19 30.56 10.49
N ARG A 441 -2.34 30.28 11.79
CA ARG A 441 -1.26 29.70 12.60
C ARG A 441 -1.72 28.50 13.40
N HIS A 442 -1.12 27.34 13.13
CA HIS A 442 -1.53 26.05 13.70
C HIS A 442 -3.05 25.81 13.61
N ALA A 443 -3.71 26.22 12.52
CA ALA A 443 -5.12 25.96 12.30
C ALA A 443 -5.43 24.48 12.05
N VAL A 444 -4.46 23.75 11.51
CA VAL A 444 -4.56 22.32 11.17
C VAL A 444 -3.36 21.55 11.73
N ALA A 445 -3.54 20.25 11.94
CA ALA A 445 -2.42 19.35 12.26
C ALA A 445 -2.04 18.60 10.99
N THR A 446 -0.77 18.62 10.60
CA THR A 446 -0.29 17.90 9.40
C THR A 446 0.17 16.47 9.71
N SER A 447 0.32 16.12 10.99
CA SER A 447 0.63 14.76 11.42
C SER A 447 0.21 14.55 12.88
N VAL A 448 0.22 13.29 13.33
CA VAL A 448 0.00 12.93 14.74
C VAL A 448 1.08 13.47 15.69
N HIS A 449 2.23 13.89 15.15
CA HIS A 449 3.34 14.50 15.90
C HIS A 449 3.29 16.03 15.89
N ASP A 450 2.34 16.63 15.16
CA ASP A 450 2.12 18.08 15.17
C ASP A 450 1.40 18.48 16.47
N ARG A 451 1.51 19.76 16.81
CA ARG A 451 0.77 20.34 17.93
C ARG A 451 -0.73 20.27 17.67
N ALA A 452 -1.51 20.10 18.73
CA ALA A 452 -2.96 20.26 18.67
C ALA A 452 -3.31 21.63 18.02
N PRO A 453 -4.29 21.67 17.09
CA PRO A 453 -4.68 22.90 16.42
C PRO A 453 -5.12 24.00 17.39
N ASP A 454 -4.83 25.26 17.06
CA ASP A 454 -5.44 26.41 17.71
C ASP A 454 -6.92 26.49 17.31
N LEU A 455 -7.79 26.39 18.30
CA LEU A 455 -9.24 26.32 18.07
C LEU A 455 -9.81 27.55 17.33
N ALA A 456 -9.26 28.73 17.56
CA ALA A 456 -9.75 29.95 16.92
C ALA A 456 -9.33 29.99 15.44
N HIS A 457 -8.06 29.67 15.16
CA HIS A 457 -7.60 29.58 13.78
C HIS A 457 -8.23 28.41 13.01
N ALA A 458 -8.49 27.27 13.66
CA ALA A 458 -9.22 26.15 13.05
C ALA A 458 -10.64 26.57 12.62
N ALA A 459 -11.35 27.34 13.45
CA ALA A 459 -12.67 27.87 13.10
C ALA A 459 -12.61 28.87 11.93
N ALA A 460 -11.61 29.76 11.92
CA ALA A 460 -11.39 30.68 10.81
C ALA A 460 -11.01 29.96 9.51
N TRP A 461 -10.19 28.92 9.59
CA TRP A 461 -9.82 28.05 8.46
C TRP A 461 -11.05 27.42 7.83
N ALA A 462 -11.94 26.82 8.63
CA ALA A 462 -13.18 26.22 8.15
C ALA A 462 -14.11 27.24 7.46
N LEU A 463 -14.19 28.47 7.99
CA LEU A 463 -14.94 29.56 7.36
C LEU A 463 -14.36 29.96 6.00
N VAL A 464 -13.03 30.09 5.91
CA VAL A 464 -12.36 30.43 4.66
C VAL A 464 -12.51 29.29 3.64
N HIS A 465 -12.46 28.02 4.06
CA HIS A 465 -12.74 26.87 3.19
C HIS A 465 -14.14 26.95 2.54
N THR A 466 -15.17 27.39 3.27
CA THR A 466 -16.50 27.66 2.70
C THR A 466 -16.43 28.81 1.68
N THR A 467 -15.70 29.87 2.00
CA THR A 467 -15.49 31.02 1.09
C THR A 467 -14.83 30.61 -0.22
N GLN A 468 -13.88 29.67 -0.18
CA GLN A 468 -13.20 29.14 -1.37
C GLN A 468 -14.16 28.37 -2.29
N HIS A 469 -15.16 27.69 -1.73
CA HIS A 469 -16.19 27.00 -2.50
C HIS A 469 -17.18 27.97 -3.14
N GLU A 470 -17.51 29.07 -2.47
CA GLU A 470 -18.40 30.11 -3.02
C GLU A 470 -17.68 31.00 -4.06
N HIS A 471 -16.38 31.22 -3.89
CA HIS A 471 -15.56 32.06 -4.75
C HIS A 471 -14.25 31.37 -5.20
N PRO A 472 -14.33 30.35 -6.08
CA PRO A 472 -13.16 29.58 -6.51
C PRO A 472 -12.05 30.45 -7.10
N GLY A 473 -10.80 30.18 -6.72
CA GLY A 473 -9.60 30.86 -7.22
C GLY A 473 -9.36 32.27 -6.68
N ARG A 474 -10.27 32.84 -5.85
CA ARG A 474 -10.09 34.20 -5.30
C ARG A 474 -9.36 34.24 -3.97
N VAL A 475 -9.41 33.15 -3.20
CA VAL A 475 -8.87 33.06 -1.85
C VAL A 475 -8.04 31.79 -1.69
N SER A 476 -6.82 31.90 -1.20
CA SER A 476 -5.96 30.77 -0.83
C SER A 476 -5.67 30.81 0.67
N LEU A 477 -5.40 29.64 1.26
CA LEU A 477 -5.07 29.46 2.67
C LEU A 477 -3.65 28.95 2.83
N LEU A 478 -2.90 29.56 3.75
CA LEU A 478 -1.59 29.08 4.17
C LEU A 478 -1.52 29.00 5.70
N ASP A 479 -1.42 27.80 6.24
CA ASP A 479 -1.24 27.60 7.68
C ASP A 479 0.24 27.51 8.04
N THR A 480 0.68 28.27 9.03
CA THR A 480 2.10 28.31 9.44
C THR A 480 2.27 27.84 10.88
N ASP A 481 3.47 27.39 11.24
CA ASP A 481 3.87 27.19 12.63
C ASP A 481 4.59 28.44 13.20
N ASN A 482 5.23 28.29 14.36
CA ASN A 482 6.02 29.34 15.00
C ASN A 482 7.48 29.41 14.52
N ASP A 483 7.85 28.63 13.50
CA ASP A 483 9.22 28.63 12.98
C ASP A 483 9.35 29.72 11.91
N ASP A 484 10.21 30.71 12.19
CA ASP A 484 10.44 31.86 11.32
C ASP A 484 11.43 31.52 10.17
N SER A 485 11.29 30.35 9.54
CA SER A 485 12.09 30.00 8.37
C SER A 485 11.68 30.89 7.17
N ALA A 486 12.26 32.09 7.12
CA ALA A 486 11.84 33.19 6.25
C ALA A 486 11.87 32.88 4.74
N ARG A 487 12.74 31.95 4.31
CA ARG A 487 12.89 31.59 2.89
C ARG A 487 11.68 30.83 2.35
N GLY A 488 11.29 29.72 3.00
CA GLY A 488 10.18 28.89 2.52
C GLY A 488 8.84 29.64 2.47
N LEU A 489 8.60 30.57 3.41
CA LEU A 489 7.37 31.36 3.42
C LEU A 489 7.25 32.28 2.18
N ILE A 490 8.33 32.97 1.79
CA ILE A 490 8.33 33.89 0.64
C ILE A 490 8.09 33.13 -0.66
N ASP A 491 8.80 32.02 -0.86
CA ASP A 491 8.72 31.22 -2.07
C ASP A 491 7.31 30.63 -2.25
N ILE A 492 6.72 30.12 -1.17
CA ILE A 492 5.34 29.63 -1.17
C ILE A 492 4.35 30.76 -1.46
N LEU A 493 4.48 31.93 -0.81
CA LEU A 493 3.55 33.05 -1.03
C LEU A 493 3.60 33.57 -2.48
N ALA A 494 4.79 33.60 -3.08
CA ALA A 494 4.95 34.00 -4.47
C ALA A 494 4.31 32.99 -5.46
N ALA A 495 4.36 31.70 -5.12
CA ALA A 495 3.89 30.62 -5.99
C ALA A 495 2.44 30.18 -5.73
N VAL A 496 1.91 30.38 -4.51
CA VAL A 496 0.54 30.02 -4.08
C VAL A 496 -0.51 30.57 -5.02
N GLY A 497 -0.19 31.72 -5.62
CA GLY A 497 -1.11 32.35 -6.52
C GLY A 497 -1.39 31.57 -7.80
N HIS A 498 -0.37 30.85 -8.25
CA HIS A 498 -0.32 30.18 -9.54
C HIS A 498 -0.34 28.65 -9.43
N SER A 499 -0.15 28.11 -8.22
CA SER A 499 -0.06 26.66 -7.99
C SER A 499 -1.37 25.91 -8.26
N GLY A 500 -2.51 26.61 -8.28
CA GLY A 500 -3.84 26.00 -8.38
C GLY A 500 -4.29 25.28 -7.09
N GLU A 501 -3.45 25.28 -6.06
CA GLU A 501 -3.73 24.60 -4.79
C GLU A 501 -4.30 25.61 -3.78
N PRO A 502 -5.57 25.47 -3.36
CA PRO A 502 -6.25 26.48 -2.55
C PRO A 502 -5.80 26.47 -1.08
N GLN A 503 -5.14 25.41 -0.61
CA GLN A 503 -4.81 25.21 0.80
C GLN A 503 -3.45 24.55 0.96
N LEU A 504 -2.59 25.15 1.80
CA LEU A 504 -1.26 24.63 2.12
C LEU A 504 -0.96 24.80 3.61
N ALA A 505 -0.04 23.99 4.13
CA ALA A 505 0.51 24.15 5.47
C ALA A 505 2.05 24.11 5.43
N LEU A 506 2.71 25.05 6.10
CA LEU A 506 4.16 25.09 6.27
C LEU A 506 4.50 24.67 7.71
N ARG A 507 5.36 23.65 7.84
CA ARG A 507 5.83 23.12 9.12
C ARG A 507 7.33 22.93 9.08
N ARG A 508 8.09 23.65 9.92
CA ARG A 508 9.55 23.56 10.05
C ARG A 508 10.27 23.60 8.69
N GLY A 509 9.80 24.46 7.79
CA GLY A 509 10.33 24.60 6.43
C GLY A 509 9.80 23.61 5.38
N SER A 510 9.04 22.57 5.78
CA SER A 510 8.40 21.63 4.86
C SER A 510 6.99 22.07 4.49
N THR A 511 6.67 22.07 3.20
CA THR A 511 5.32 22.39 2.72
C THR A 511 4.48 21.13 2.64
N HIS A 512 3.24 21.22 3.08
CA HIS A 512 2.27 20.14 3.11
C HIS A 512 1.00 20.54 2.38
N ILE A 513 0.31 19.54 1.85
CA ILE A 513 -0.89 19.75 1.05
C ILE A 513 -2.02 18.81 1.50
N PRO A 514 -3.27 19.29 1.64
CA PRO A 514 -4.35 18.43 2.06
C PRO A 514 -4.77 17.49 0.93
N ARG A 515 -4.89 16.20 1.25
CA ARG A 515 -5.39 15.14 0.37
C ARG A 515 -6.38 14.28 1.11
N LEU A 516 -7.53 14.03 0.50
CA LEU A 516 -8.51 13.10 1.05
C LEU A 516 -8.09 11.67 0.70
N THR A 517 -7.88 10.83 1.70
CA THR A 517 -7.48 9.43 1.52
C THR A 517 -8.45 8.50 2.27
N PRO A 518 -8.63 7.23 1.83
CA PRO A 518 -9.37 6.25 2.61
C PRO A 518 -8.75 6.10 4.01
N SER A 519 -9.60 6.06 5.03
CA SER A 519 -9.15 5.87 6.41
C SER A 519 -8.76 4.41 6.63
N THR A 520 -7.59 4.21 7.23
CA THR A 520 -7.13 2.91 7.75
C THR A 520 -7.52 2.71 9.22
N SER A 521 -8.31 3.62 9.79
CA SER A 521 -8.75 3.53 11.19
C SER A 521 -9.66 2.33 11.40
N LEU A 522 -9.36 1.54 12.43
CA LEU A 522 -10.21 0.44 12.85
C LEU A 522 -11.53 0.97 13.44
N THR A 523 -12.65 0.35 13.08
CA THR A 523 -13.97 0.75 13.58
C THR A 523 -14.35 -0.11 14.79
N PRO A 524 -14.60 0.49 15.97
CA PRO A 524 -15.03 -0.26 17.14
C PRO A 524 -16.37 -0.98 16.93
N PRO A 525 -16.57 -2.19 17.46
CA PRO A 525 -17.86 -2.86 17.43
C PRO A 525 -18.92 -2.08 18.24
N GLN A 526 -20.19 -2.17 17.80
CA GLN A 526 -21.31 -1.45 18.42
C GLN A 526 -21.56 -1.79 19.89
N SER A 527 -21.09 -2.96 20.36
CA SER A 527 -21.19 -3.39 21.76
C SER A 527 -20.43 -2.46 22.72
N GLY A 528 -19.46 -1.68 22.23
CA GLY A 528 -18.64 -0.77 23.02
C GLY A 528 -17.55 -1.47 23.86
N ALA A 529 -17.65 -2.79 24.07
CA ALA A 529 -16.60 -3.62 24.65
C ALA A 529 -15.80 -4.30 23.54
N TRP A 530 -14.52 -3.99 23.48
CA TRP A 530 -13.59 -4.52 22.50
C TRP A 530 -12.17 -4.54 23.04
N GLN A 531 -11.32 -5.34 22.39
CA GLN A 531 -9.89 -5.36 22.61
C GLN A 531 -9.18 -5.35 21.25
N LEU A 532 -8.02 -4.69 21.17
CA LEU A 532 -7.15 -4.81 20.01
C LEU A 532 -6.56 -6.22 19.98
N GLY A 533 -6.90 -6.96 18.95
CA GLY A 533 -6.40 -8.30 18.67
C GLY A 533 -5.78 -8.37 17.28
N THR A 534 -5.59 -9.58 16.80
CA THR A 534 -5.08 -9.84 15.46
C THR A 534 -5.83 -11.00 14.82
N THR A 535 -6.31 -10.82 13.58
CA THR A 535 -6.92 -11.91 12.81
C THR A 535 -5.90 -12.92 12.27
N GLY A 536 -4.60 -12.63 12.40
CA GLY A 536 -3.51 -13.48 11.94
C GLY A 536 -2.14 -12.93 12.31
N LYS A 537 -1.23 -13.79 12.75
CA LYS A 537 0.15 -13.41 13.10
C LYS A 537 0.97 -13.09 11.82
N GLY A 538 1.96 -12.19 11.90
CA GLY A 538 2.91 -11.95 10.80
C GLY A 538 2.69 -10.67 9.99
N ASP A 539 1.60 -9.94 10.20
CA ASP A 539 1.31 -8.69 9.49
C ASP A 539 0.49 -7.73 10.37
N LEU A 540 0.91 -6.46 10.44
CA LEU A 540 0.18 -5.43 11.19
C LEU A 540 -1.14 -5.04 10.52
N THR A 541 -1.36 -5.39 9.25
CA THR A 541 -2.66 -5.22 8.58
C THR A 541 -3.76 -6.12 9.17
N ASN A 542 -3.39 -7.16 9.91
CA ASN A 542 -4.32 -8.07 10.59
C ASN A 542 -4.82 -7.52 11.94
N LEU A 543 -4.34 -6.36 12.38
CA LEU A 543 -4.84 -5.72 13.60
C LEU A 543 -6.34 -5.42 13.46
N THR A 544 -7.12 -5.83 14.45
CA THR A 544 -8.56 -5.62 14.45
C THR A 544 -9.08 -5.33 15.85
N LEU A 545 -10.25 -4.69 15.93
CA LEU A 545 -10.96 -4.49 17.19
C LEU A 545 -11.94 -5.64 17.38
N GLU A 546 -11.52 -6.63 18.17
CA GLU A 546 -12.31 -7.81 18.46
C GLU A 546 -13.36 -7.50 19.52
N PRO A 547 -14.63 -7.93 19.34
CA PRO A 547 -15.62 -7.84 20.41
C PRO A 547 -15.14 -8.57 21.66
N ALA A 548 -15.14 -7.88 22.79
CA ALA A 548 -14.77 -8.46 24.08
C ALA A 548 -16.01 -8.61 24.96
N GLU A 549 -16.06 -9.67 25.77
CA GLU A 549 -17.10 -9.79 26.78
C GLU A 549 -16.89 -8.74 27.88
N PRO A 550 -17.91 -7.93 28.23
CA PRO A 550 -17.78 -6.96 29.30
C PRO A 550 -17.56 -7.67 30.64
N VAL A 551 -16.45 -7.36 31.32
CA VAL A 551 -16.24 -7.84 32.69
C VAL A 551 -17.26 -7.17 33.61
N THR A 552 -18.20 -7.94 34.16
CA THR A 552 -19.28 -7.43 35.02
C THR A 552 -19.00 -7.59 36.51
N ALA A 553 -18.17 -8.55 36.91
CA ALA A 553 -17.79 -8.82 38.29
C ALA A 553 -16.26 -8.86 38.45
N LEU A 554 -15.76 -8.32 39.57
CA LEU A 554 -14.34 -8.28 39.90
C LEU A 554 -13.99 -9.35 40.93
N ALA A 555 -12.88 -10.08 40.71
CA ALA A 555 -12.33 -10.98 41.71
C ALA A 555 -11.71 -10.19 42.88
N PRO A 556 -11.54 -10.81 44.07
CA PRO A 556 -10.87 -10.16 45.19
C PRO A 556 -9.54 -9.53 44.79
N GLY A 557 -9.29 -8.31 45.24
CA GLY A 557 -8.07 -7.54 44.95
C GLY A 557 -8.02 -6.86 43.58
N GLN A 558 -9.02 -7.04 42.71
CA GLN A 558 -9.02 -6.43 41.38
C GLN A 558 -9.63 -5.03 41.35
N VAL A 559 -9.14 -4.22 40.41
CA VAL A 559 -9.71 -2.93 40.03
C VAL A 559 -9.96 -2.90 38.53
N ARG A 560 -11.00 -2.17 38.13
CA ARG A 560 -11.34 -1.92 36.73
C ARG A 560 -11.11 -0.47 36.41
N VAL A 561 -10.39 -0.22 35.33
CA VAL A 561 -9.91 1.09 34.92
C VAL A 561 -10.45 1.40 33.52
N ALA A 562 -11.05 2.57 33.35
CA ALA A 562 -11.35 3.13 32.04
C ALA A 562 -10.06 3.69 31.44
N ILE A 563 -9.56 3.03 30.40
CA ILE A 563 -8.28 3.38 29.78
C ILE A 563 -8.39 4.75 29.10
N ARG A 564 -7.32 5.54 29.22
CA ARG A 564 -7.19 6.86 28.59
C ARG A 564 -5.99 6.92 27.66
N ALA A 565 -4.93 6.20 28.00
CA ALA A 565 -3.77 5.97 27.16
C ALA A 565 -3.17 4.60 27.53
N ALA A 566 -2.61 3.89 26.55
CA ALA A 566 -1.89 2.65 26.75
C ALA A 566 -0.48 2.79 26.14
N GLY A 567 0.51 2.18 26.78
CA GLY A 567 1.87 2.14 26.27
C GLY A 567 2.00 1.05 25.22
N LEU A 568 2.67 1.36 24.11
CA LEU A 568 3.04 0.38 23.08
C LEU A 568 4.49 -0.04 23.31
N ASN A 569 4.69 -1.31 23.67
CA ASN A 569 6.00 -1.88 23.94
C ASN A 569 6.50 -2.71 22.75
N PHE A 570 7.81 -2.97 22.71
CA PHE A 570 8.39 -3.84 21.67
C PHE A 570 7.78 -5.24 21.69
N HIS A 571 7.44 -5.75 22.87
CA HIS A 571 6.71 -7.01 23.06
C HIS A 571 5.42 -7.04 22.24
N ASP A 572 4.59 -5.99 22.31
CA ASP A 572 3.32 -5.92 21.58
C ASP A 572 3.55 -6.01 20.06
N VAL A 573 4.61 -5.37 19.55
CA VAL A 573 4.98 -5.39 18.14
C VAL A 573 5.41 -6.78 17.70
N VAL A 574 6.26 -7.46 18.48
CA VAL A 574 6.72 -8.81 18.12
C VAL A 574 5.61 -9.87 18.28
N VAL A 575 4.67 -9.67 19.21
CA VAL A 575 3.45 -10.49 19.31
C VAL A 575 2.57 -10.31 18.07
N ALA A 576 2.29 -9.06 17.67
CA ALA A 576 1.48 -8.77 16.49
C ALA A 576 2.12 -9.32 15.19
N LEU A 577 3.45 -9.19 15.07
CA LEU A 577 4.24 -9.74 13.96
C LEU A 577 4.45 -11.27 14.06
N GLY A 578 3.96 -11.94 15.10
CA GLY A 578 4.11 -13.39 15.23
C GLY A 578 5.53 -13.89 15.46
N ALA A 579 6.48 -13.00 15.80
CA ALA A 579 7.88 -13.36 16.00
C ALA A 579 8.11 -14.13 17.31
N ILE A 580 7.13 -14.14 18.22
CA ILE A 580 7.15 -14.90 19.48
C ILE A 580 5.81 -15.62 19.71
N PRO A 581 5.79 -16.73 20.49
CA PRO A 581 4.58 -17.54 20.68
C PRO A 581 3.55 -16.87 21.61
N ASP A 582 3.94 -15.84 22.36
CA ASP A 582 3.08 -15.12 23.30
C ASP A 582 1.76 -14.63 22.67
N GLU A 583 0.75 -14.47 23.53
CA GLU A 583 -0.58 -14.00 23.17
C GLU A 583 -0.99 -12.76 23.97
N GLY A 584 -1.74 -11.88 23.31
CA GLY A 584 -2.29 -10.67 23.89
C GLY A 584 -1.30 -9.49 23.92
N MET A 585 -1.86 -8.28 23.86
CA MET A 585 -1.12 -7.01 23.76
C MET A 585 -1.63 -5.99 24.78
N GLY A 586 -0.81 -4.98 25.02
CA GLY A 586 -1.10 -3.87 25.91
C GLY A 586 -0.79 -4.25 27.36
N ALA A 587 0.50 -4.21 27.71
CA ALA A 587 1.03 -4.54 29.03
C ALA A 587 0.91 -3.40 30.06
N GLU A 588 0.71 -2.16 29.61
CA GLU A 588 0.66 -0.98 30.47
C GLU A 588 -0.34 0.08 29.98
N ALA A 589 -0.87 0.84 30.94
CA ALA A 589 -1.76 1.95 30.64
C ALA A 589 -1.87 2.95 31.78
N ALA A 590 -2.50 4.07 31.45
CA ALA A 590 -3.02 5.04 32.38
C ALA A 590 -4.51 5.30 32.12
N GLY A 591 -5.28 5.47 33.20
CA GLY A 591 -6.72 5.62 33.12
C GLY A 591 -7.38 6.01 34.44
N VAL A 592 -8.70 5.91 34.48
CA VAL A 592 -9.50 6.29 35.66
C VAL A 592 -10.17 5.05 36.23
N VAL A 593 -10.02 4.80 37.52
CA VAL A 593 -10.70 3.69 38.22
C VAL A 593 -12.21 3.88 38.10
N ILE A 594 -12.91 2.88 37.56
CA ILE A 594 -14.38 2.90 37.44
C ILE A 594 -15.06 1.93 38.40
N ASP A 595 -14.38 0.87 38.83
CA ASP A 595 -14.89 -0.10 39.80
C ASP A 595 -13.77 -0.79 40.58
N THR A 596 -14.06 -1.29 41.77
CA THR A 596 -13.10 -1.93 42.69
C THR A 596 -13.75 -3.13 43.38
N ALA A 597 -13.02 -4.23 43.54
CA ALA A 597 -13.48 -5.34 44.36
C ALA A 597 -13.70 -4.90 45.82
N ALA A 598 -14.60 -5.59 46.53
CA ALA A 598 -15.07 -5.16 47.86
C ALA A 598 -13.97 -5.12 48.93
N ASP A 599 -12.89 -5.86 48.75
CA ASP A 599 -11.74 -5.95 49.63
C ASP A 599 -10.65 -4.90 49.33
N VAL A 600 -10.75 -4.17 48.21
CA VAL A 600 -9.79 -3.11 47.83
C VAL A 600 -10.16 -1.80 48.53
N THR A 601 -9.28 -1.33 49.41
CA THR A 601 -9.48 -0.09 50.19
C THR A 601 -8.54 1.06 49.82
N THR A 602 -7.48 0.76 49.06
CA THR A 602 -6.40 1.69 48.69
C THR A 602 -6.75 2.62 47.52
N LEU A 603 -7.66 2.19 46.65
CA LEU A 603 -8.11 2.91 45.47
C LEU A 603 -9.63 3.09 45.51
N ARG A 604 -10.13 4.14 44.86
CA ARG A 604 -11.56 4.42 44.75
C ARG A 604 -11.92 4.82 43.32
N ARG A 605 -13.19 4.63 42.98
CA ARG A 605 -13.74 5.14 41.71
C ARG A 605 -13.44 6.62 41.54
N GLY A 606 -12.93 7.00 40.37
CA GLY A 606 -12.50 8.36 40.02
C GLY A 606 -11.00 8.60 40.19
N ASP A 607 -10.26 7.73 40.89
CA ASP A 607 -8.81 7.86 41.01
C ASP A 607 -8.14 7.70 39.63
N ALA A 608 -7.25 8.63 39.27
CA ALA A 608 -6.41 8.52 38.09
C ALA A 608 -5.20 7.63 38.42
N VAL A 609 -4.99 6.56 37.66
CA VAL A 609 -3.98 5.53 37.93
C VAL A 609 -3.15 5.21 36.69
N MET A 610 -1.91 4.78 36.90
CA MET A 610 -1.02 4.19 35.88
C MET A 610 -0.43 2.89 36.43
N GLY A 611 -0.10 1.95 35.55
CA GLY A 611 0.53 0.71 35.96
C GLY A 611 0.46 -0.40 34.92
N LEU A 612 0.61 -1.64 35.40
CA LEU A 612 0.63 -2.84 34.58
C LEU A 612 -0.75 -3.45 34.45
N PHE A 613 -1.04 -3.88 33.23
CA PHE A 613 -2.29 -4.46 32.77
C PHE A 613 -1.91 -5.66 31.91
N PRO A 614 -1.88 -6.89 32.45
CA PRO A 614 -1.36 -8.04 31.72
C PRO A 614 -2.19 -8.34 30.46
N ASN A 615 -1.74 -7.83 29.32
CA ASN A 615 -2.25 -8.08 27.97
C ASN A 615 -3.73 -7.72 27.78
N ASN A 616 -4.21 -6.66 28.44
CA ASN A 616 -5.60 -6.18 28.30
C ASN A 616 -5.74 -4.65 28.27
N ALA A 617 -4.64 -3.91 28.14
CA ALA A 617 -4.66 -2.44 28.14
C ALA A 617 -5.17 -1.83 26.83
N PHE A 618 -5.07 -2.52 25.70
CA PHE A 618 -5.56 -2.06 24.40
C PHE A 618 -7.08 -2.29 24.26
N ALA A 619 -7.83 -1.70 25.18
CA ALA A 619 -9.28 -1.83 25.29
C ALA A 619 -9.88 -0.56 25.94
N PRO A 620 -11.21 -0.31 25.84
CA PRO A 620 -11.86 0.80 26.53
C PRO A 620 -11.74 0.72 28.06
N THR A 621 -11.71 -0.50 28.59
CA THR A 621 -11.56 -0.78 30.00
C THR A 621 -10.67 -1.99 30.22
N ALA A 622 -9.83 -1.94 31.24
CA ALA A 622 -8.94 -3.04 31.62
C ALA A 622 -9.11 -3.40 33.10
N VAL A 623 -8.84 -4.66 33.45
CA VAL A 623 -8.89 -5.16 34.82
C VAL A 623 -7.50 -5.62 35.23
N THR A 624 -7.05 -5.20 36.41
CA THR A 624 -5.74 -5.59 36.97
C THR A 624 -5.82 -5.70 38.48
N ASP A 625 -4.82 -6.30 39.10
CA ASP A 625 -4.67 -6.34 40.56
C ASP A 625 -4.34 -4.93 41.08
N HIS A 626 -4.96 -4.50 42.18
CA HIS A 626 -4.78 -3.16 42.73
C HIS A 626 -3.32 -2.84 43.10
N ARG A 627 -2.47 -3.85 43.27
CA ARG A 627 -1.03 -3.72 43.57
C ARG A 627 -0.18 -3.41 42.33
N MET A 628 -0.73 -3.63 41.13
CA MET A 628 -0.05 -3.39 39.86
C MET A 628 -0.21 -1.96 39.35
N VAL A 629 -0.97 -1.13 40.07
CA VAL A 629 -1.26 0.26 39.70
C VAL A 629 -0.97 1.21 40.84
N VAL A 630 -0.60 2.44 40.48
CA VAL A 630 -0.36 3.56 41.39
C VAL A 630 -1.11 4.79 40.89
N ARG A 631 -1.40 5.75 41.79
CA ARG A 631 -2.02 7.02 41.39
C ARG A 631 -1.07 7.83 40.51
N ILE A 632 -1.59 8.47 39.47
CA ILE A 632 -0.82 9.35 38.60
C ILE A 632 -0.34 10.57 39.42
N PRO A 633 0.98 10.87 39.43
CA PRO A 633 1.51 12.07 40.07
C PRO A 633 0.91 13.37 39.50
N PRO A 634 0.77 14.43 40.32
CA PRO A 634 0.33 15.73 39.83
C PRO A 634 1.24 16.25 38.70
N GLY A 635 0.64 16.76 37.62
CA GLY A 635 1.36 17.35 36.49
C GLY A 635 1.65 16.41 35.32
N LEU A 636 1.38 15.11 35.45
CA LEU A 636 1.46 14.18 34.31
C LEU A 636 0.09 14.02 33.62
N SER A 637 0.10 14.10 32.29
CA SER A 637 -1.03 13.68 31.47
C SER A 637 -1.15 12.16 31.43
N PHE A 638 -2.31 11.63 31.03
CA PHE A 638 -2.49 10.18 30.84
C PHE A 638 -1.49 9.58 29.85
N ALA A 639 -1.19 10.29 28.74
CA ALA A 639 -0.23 9.81 27.75
C ALA A 639 1.20 9.71 28.33
N GLN A 640 1.63 10.72 29.08
CA GLN A 640 2.93 10.69 29.76
C GLN A 640 2.98 9.61 30.86
N ALA A 641 1.88 9.42 31.59
CA ALA A 641 1.78 8.41 32.63
C ALA A 641 1.80 6.98 32.07
N ALA A 642 1.21 6.75 30.89
CA ALA A 642 1.18 5.44 30.25
C ALA A 642 2.54 4.99 29.68
N SER A 643 3.49 5.91 29.46
CA SER A 643 4.84 5.59 28.95
C SER A 643 5.87 5.29 30.05
N VAL A 644 5.44 5.20 31.30
CA VAL A 644 6.34 5.03 32.46
C VAL A 644 6.44 3.58 32.95
N PRO A 645 5.33 2.84 33.19
CA PRO A 645 5.34 1.61 33.98
C PRO A 645 6.37 0.56 33.56
N VAL A 646 6.31 0.04 32.34
CA VAL A 646 7.17 -1.06 31.87
C VAL A 646 8.61 -0.57 31.74
N ALA A 647 8.84 0.52 31.00
CA ALA A 647 10.19 1.02 30.72
C ALA A 647 10.98 1.33 32.02
N PHE A 648 10.36 2.03 32.97
CA PHE A 648 11.04 2.40 34.21
C PHE A 648 11.13 1.24 35.20
N LEU A 649 10.14 0.35 35.27
CA LEU A 649 10.22 -0.82 36.13
C LEU A 649 11.32 -1.77 35.64
N THR A 650 11.41 -2.01 34.33
CA THR A 650 12.49 -2.81 33.74
C THR A 650 13.85 -2.18 34.00
N ALA A 651 14.00 -0.86 33.81
CA ALA A 651 15.25 -0.18 34.10
C ALA A 651 15.62 -0.24 35.59
N TYR A 652 14.65 -0.05 36.49
CA TYR A 652 14.87 -0.13 37.93
C TYR A 652 15.32 -1.54 38.35
N ILE A 653 14.60 -2.58 37.88
CA ILE A 653 14.98 -3.97 38.16
C ILE A 653 16.39 -4.26 37.65
N ALA A 654 16.72 -3.84 36.41
CA ALA A 654 18.01 -4.14 35.78
C ALA A 654 19.21 -3.35 36.35
N LEU A 655 18.98 -2.14 36.89
CA LEU A 655 20.05 -1.24 37.32
C LEU A 655 20.17 -1.11 38.84
N VAL A 656 19.14 -1.48 39.59
CA VAL A 656 19.07 -1.29 41.04
C VAL A 656 18.88 -2.61 41.79
N ASP A 657 17.98 -3.48 41.32
CA ASP A 657 17.65 -4.73 42.03
C ASP A 657 18.49 -5.95 41.60
N LEU A 658 18.87 -6.04 40.32
CA LEU A 658 19.81 -7.02 39.75
C LEU A 658 21.25 -6.56 39.88
#